data_AF-D0LLJ4-F1
#
_entry.id   AF-D0LLJ4-F1
#
_cell.length_a   1.000
_cell.length_b   1.000
_cell.length_c   1.000
_cell.angle_alpha   90.00
_cell.angle_beta   90.00
_cell.angle_gamma   90.00
#
_symmetry.space_group_name_H-M   'P 1'
#
loop_
_entity.id
_entity.type
_entity.pdbx_description
1 polymer ?
#
loop_
_entity_poly.entity_id
_entity_poly.type
_entity_poly.pdbx_seq_one_letter_code
_entity_poly.pdbx_strand_id
1 'polypeptide(L)'
;MLNASRHLCIARTPLRIALALVSSIALGVGAGGCVFDDIESEQCASGRWCAPGWDCAADQDICINDGCGDGKLNRAAGEVCDDGNILDGDGCSSDCEVFEGCGNGRIEAGESCDDGNQESGDGCSAACDSAEACGNGIRDVTEACDDGNQVSGDGCSEDCQFIETCGDGVRDRGEVCDDGNQVSGDGCSGDCVSVEVCGNGYADYDETCDTVVNTGSCDVDCTAPECGDGLHNASFINPATGQTEKCDDAGFSDTCNDNCTLALCGDLIHNPEHVVNPGAEPSRQYREECDDGRDGDNNDECLDTCRAARCGDDFVFVGVEACDGGDINGDGVADDTSYCDSDCTEPGCGDGYANSAADEQCDVDLDGDGVADDAADCDFDCTLPVCGDAYVNVAAAEVCDVDIDGDGVADDTAACDHDCTAPACGDQLVNLAAGESCDVDIDGDGAADDTAECDSDCSAPVCGDDHANTAAGEACDDDVNGDGNADNTATCDRDCTAPACGDNLTNTAAGENCDVDVDGDGTADDTASCDFDCSRVACGDRHVNTVAGEQCDVDINGDGRGDNTASCDGDCTLVACGDAFVNPAAGEQCDVDVDGDGVADDAATCDDDCTAPVCGDGHLNEAAGEECESNSDCNDNRRCDAQCHCVL
;
A
#
# COMPACT_ATOMS: atom_id res chain seq x y z
N MET A 1 85.56 -14.49 130.43
CA MET A 1 86.14 -14.54 131.80
C MET A 1 86.79 -13.20 132.08
N LEU A 2 86.77 -12.74 133.35
CA LEU A 2 87.07 -11.38 133.88
C LEU A 2 85.86 -10.43 133.74
N ASN A 3 84.95 -10.24 134.71
CA ASN A 3 84.95 -10.07 136.17
C ASN A 3 85.14 -8.61 136.64
N ALA A 4 84.24 -8.19 137.54
CA ALA A 4 84.17 -6.95 138.32
C ALA A 4 83.76 -5.66 137.57
N SER A 5 82.88 -4.79 138.06
CA SER A 5 82.08 -4.76 139.29
C SER A 5 80.99 -3.70 139.12
N ARG A 6 79.79 -4.01 139.62
CA ARG A 6 78.66 -3.08 139.81
C ARG A 6 79.10 -1.85 140.58
N HIS A 7 78.77 -0.64 140.12
CA HIS A 7 78.44 0.50 141.01
C HIS A 7 77.22 1.23 140.45
N LEU A 8 76.10 0.97 141.12
CA LEU A 8 74.81 1.62 140.96
C LEU A 8 74.86 2.94 141.75
N CYS A 9 74.81 4.08 141.07
CA CYS A 9 74.56 5.38 141.71
C CYS A 9 73.20 5.89 141.24
N ILE A 10 72.18 5.66 142.09
CA ILE A 10 70.86 6.27 142.00
C ILE A 10 70.93 7.66 142.62
N ALA A 11 70.52 8.68 141.88
CA ALA A 11 69.83 9.90 142.33
C ALA A 11 69.78 10.90 141.16
N ARG A 12 68.73 11.65 140.85
CA ARG A 12 67.40 11.85 141.43
C ARG A 12 66.57 12.50 140.30
N THR A 13 65.34 12.05 140.13
CA THR A 13 64.35 12.75 139.32
C THR A 13 64.00 14.12 139.92
N PRO A 14 63.66 15.10 139.07
CA PRO A 14 62.55 15.98 139.38
C PRO A 14 61.46 15.83 138.31
N LEU A 15 60.36 15.24 138.73
CA LEU A 15 59.03 15.41 138.13
C LEU A 15 58.42 16.67 138.75
N ARG A 16 57.88 17.59 137.93
CA ARG A 16 56.59 18.33 138.08
C ARG A 16 56.57 19.55 137.15
N ILE A 17 55.67 19.57 136.17
CA ILE A 17 54.31 20.14 136.23
C ILE A 17 54.30 21.65 136.52
N ALA A 18 54.02 22.38 135.44
CA ALA A 18 53.25 23.62 135.26
C ALA A 18 53.11 24.67 136.39
N LEU A 19 53.29 25.91 135.91
CA LEU A 19 52.54 27.14 136.19
C LEU A 19 53.15 28.21 137.13
N ALA A 20 53.38 29.37 136.49
CA ALA A 20 53.22 30.75 136.97
C ALA A 20 54.15 31.36 138.05
N LEU A 21 54.83 32.42 137.58
CA LEU A 21 55.11 33.73 138.22
C LEU A 21 56.23 33.85 139.29
N VAL A 22 57.00 34.93 139.08
CA VAL A 22 57.80 35.77 140.01
C VAL A 22 59.28 35.47 140.24
N SER A 23 60.08 36.39 139.70
CA SER A 23 61.31 37.04 140.19
C SER A 23 61.97 36.62 141.53
N SER A 24 63.30 36.56 141.46
CA SER A 24 64.30 36.99 142.47
C SER A 24 65.07 35.92 143.26
N ILE A 25 66.37 35.85 142.92
CA ILE A 25 67.55 35.96 143.82
C ILE A 25 67.68 34.91 144.95
N ALA A 26 68.49 33.88 144.63
CA ALA A 26 69.83 33.62 145.13
C ALA A 26 70.12 33.38 146.64
N LEU A 27 70.97 32.36 146.82
CA LEU A 27 71.80 31.96 147.99
C LEU A 27 71.04 31.43 149.22
N GLY A 28 71.39 30.30 149.83
CA GLY A 28 72.61 29.49 149.75
C GLY A 28 73.05 29.13 151.18
N VAL A 29 73.33 27.85 151.45
CA VAL A 29 74.22 27.41 152.54
C VAL A 29 74.85 26.09 152.09
N GLY A 30 76.18 26.04 152.04
CA GLY A 30 76.94 24.88 151.57
C GLY A 30 77.45 23.95 152.68
N ALA A 31 77.95 22.78 152.26
CA ALA A 31 79.27 22.24 152.62
C ALA A 31 79.48 20.83 152.00
N GLY A 32 80.69 20.60 151.46
CA GLY A 32 81.30 19.27 151.28
C GLY A 32 81.36 18.75 149.84
N GLY A 33 82.49 18.94 149.15
CA GLY A 33 82.69 18.62 147.73
C GLY A 33 83.31 17.25 147.41
N CYS A 34 83.27 16.93 146.12
CA CYS A 34 84.14 16.04 145.33
C CYS A 34 84.28 16.71 143.94
N VAL A 35 85.48 16.80 143.38
CA VAL A 35 85.77 17.45 142.09
C VAL A 35 86.16 16.36 141.08
N PHE A 36 85.53 16.35 139.90
CA PHE A 36 85.98 15.65 138.68
C PHE A 36 85.62 16.55 137.48
N ASP A 37 86.60 16.75 136.59
CA ASP A 37 86.56 17.57 135.37
C ASP A 37 85.51 17.07 134.35
N ASP A 38 84.91 18.01 133.62
CA ASP A 38 83.91 17.79 132.55
C ASP A 38 84.53 17.12 131.30
N ILE A 39 83.93 16.03 130.80
CA ILE A 39 84.19 15.48 129.46
C ILE A 39 83.02 15.90 128.56
N GLU A 40 83.30 16.69 127.51
CA GLU A 40 82.30 17.15 126.54
C GLU A 40 81.82 15.99 125.66
N SER A 41 80.54 15.65 125.71
CA SER A 41 79.87 14.69 124.82
C SER A 41 78.70 15.38 124.12
N GLU A 42 78.51 15.16 122.81
CA GLU A 42 77.39 15.70 122.02
C GLU A 42 76.18 14.73 122.00
N GLN A 43 74.96 15.27 122.07
CA GLN A 43 73.72 14.50 122.03
C GLN A 43 72.99 14.76 120.70
N CYS A 44 72.78 13.71 119.91
CA CYS A 44 72.00 13.77 118.67
C CYS A 44 70.54 14.09 118.95
N ALA A 45 69.80 14.56 117.93
CA ALA A 45 68.38 14.87 118.03
C ALA A 45 67.51 13.70 118.53
N SER A 46 67.95 12.46 118.29
CA SER A 46 67.36 11.21 118.77
C SER A 46 67.53 10.95 120.28
N GLY A 47 68.41 11.71 120.94
CA GLY A 47 68.80 11.50 122.34
C GLY A 47 70.01 10.58 122.54
N ARG A 48 70.60 10.03 121.46
CA ARG A 48 71.87 9.28 121.46
C ARG A 48 73.04 10.20 121.81
N TRP A 49 73.99 9.70 122.62
CA TRP A 49 75.23 10.42 122.93
C TRP A 49 76.39 9.85 122.11
N CYS A 50 77.09 10.70 121.39
CA CYS A 50 78.28 10.32 120.64
C CYS A 50 79.55 10.46 121.50
N ALA A 51 80.54 9.60 121.25
CA ALA A 51 81.82 9.65 121.94
C ALA A 51 82.57 10.94 121.58
N PRO A 52 83.50 11.44 122.42
CA PRO A 52 84.28 12.63 122.08
C PRO A 52 84.99 12.48 120.73
N GLY A 53 84.72 13.41 119.80
CA GLY A 53 85.25 13.42 118.43
C GLY A 53 84.37 12.76 117.37
N TRP A 54 83.13 12.39 117.69
CA TRP A 54 82.14 11.87 116.75
C TRP A 54 80.95 12.81 116.66
N ASP A 55 80.48 13.06 115.44
CA ASP A 55 79.34 13.91 115.13
C ASP A 55 78.09 13.07 114.85
N CYS A 56 76.92 13.70 114.81
CA CYS A 56 75.66 13.05 114.47
C CYS A 56 75.42 13.14 112.97
N ALA A 57 75.02 12.04 112.32
CA ALA A 57 74.50 12.13 110.97
C ALA A 57 73.20 12.97 110.95
N ALA A 58 72.97 13.75 109.90
CA ALA A 58 71.85 14.70 109.84
C ALA A 58 70.51 13.98 109.68
N ASP A 59 70.46 13.00 108.79
CA ASP A 59 69.26 12.26 108.36
C ASP A 59 69.31 10.77 108.75
N GLN A 60 70.24 10.39 109.65
CA GLN A 60 70.29 9.06 110.27
C GLN A 60 70.62 9.10 111.78
N ASP A 61 70.02 8.21 112.58
CA ASP A 61 70.30 8.09 114.03
C ASP A 61 71.56 7.25 114.34
N ILE A 62 72.69 7.70 113.83
CA ILE A 62 74.02 7.12 114.05
C ILE A 62 75.04 8.21 114.42
N CYS A 63 76.18 7.78 114.97
CA CYS A 63 77.34 8.65 115.14
C CYS A 63 78.32 8.38 114.00
N ILE A 64 78.85 9.44 113.40
CA ILE A 64 79.85 9.45 112.33
C ILE A 64 81.16 10.06 112.85
N ASN A 65 82.30 9.74 112.22
CA ASN A 65 83.64 10.11 112.73
C ASN A 65 84.46 10.92 111.71
N ASP A 66 83.99 10.97 110.47
CA ASP A 66 84.69 11.49 109.31
C ASP A 66 83.99 12.70 108.69
N GLY A 67 82.76 13.02 109.13
CA GLY A 67 81.97 14.15 108.63
C GLY A 67 80.97 13.77 107.54
N CYS A 68 81.17 12.64 106.86
CA CYS A 68 80.28 12.18 105.80
C CYS A 68 78.92 11.79 106.38
N GLY A 69 77.87 12.42 105.86
CA GLY A 69 76.49 12.28 106.29
C GLY A 69 76.10 13.26 107.40
N ASP A 70 76.88 14.31 107.67
CA ASP A 70 76.54 15.34 108.66
C ASP A 70 75.63 16.45 108.09
N GLY A 71 75.24 16.33 106.82
CA GLY A 71 74.39 17.27 106.10
C GLY A 71 75.16 18.49 105.59
N LYS A 72 76.50 18.48 105.64
CA LYS A 72 77.35 19.59 105.19
C LYS A 72 78.44 19.08 104.28
N LEU A 73 78.53 19.66 103.10
CA LEU A 73 79.62 19.36 102.19
C LEU A 73 80.98 19.89 102.70
N ASN A 74 81.83 19.01 103.22
CA ASN A 74 83.15 19.31 103.75
C ASN A 74 84.27 18.97 102.75
N ARG A 75 84.40 19.79 101.70
CA ARG A 75 85.45 19.61 100.66
C ARG A 75 86.88 19.56 101.20
N ALA A 76 87.15 20.14 102.37
CA ALA A 76 88.48 20.12 102.99
C ALA A 76 88.82 18.75 103.63
N ALA A 77 87.80 17.94 103.95
CA ALA A 77 87.93 16.59 104.48
C ALA A 77 87.94 15.52 103.36
N GLY A 78 87.49 15.85 102.15
CA GLY A 78 87.52 14.97 100.98
C GLY A 78 86.16 14.71 100.33
N GLU A 79 85.07 15.18 100.93
CA GLU A 79 83.70 14.95 100.45
C GLU A 79 83.41 15.70 99.13
N VAL A 80 82.78 14.97 98.19
CA VAL A 80 82.33 15.48 96.89
C VAL A 80 80.83 15.82 96.92
N CYS A 81 80.05 15.04 97.67
CA CYS A 81 78.64 15.26 98.00
C CYS A 81 78.43 14.98 99.51
N ASP A 82 77.29 15.36 100.05
CA ASP A 82 76.80 14.95 101.37
C ASP A 82 75.27 15.09 101.34
N ASP A 83 74.54 13.99 101.51
CA ASP A 83 73.08 13.93 101.48
C ASP A 83 72.48 13.76 102.89
N GLY A 84 73.26 14.09 103.91
CA GLY A 84 72.85 14.01 105.30
C GLY A 84 72.89 12.60 105.88
N ASN A 85 73.34 11.59 105.12
CA ASN A 85 73.40 10.24 105.63
C ASN A 85 74.53 9.38 105.01
N ILE A 86 74.53 8.05 105.25
CA ILE A 86 75.57 7.12 104.75
C ILE A 86 74.96 5.88 104.06
N LEU A 87 73.75 6.01 103.49
CA LEU A 87 73.20 4.98 102.60
C LEU A 87 73.76 5.20 101.20
N ASP A 88 73.84 4.11 100.43
CA ASP A 88 74.10 4.20 99.00
C ASP A 88 72.76 4.24 98.25
N GLY A 89 72.71 5.00 97.17
CA GLY A 89 71.62 5.07 96.20
C GLY A 89 70.59 6.17 96.46
N ASP A 90 70.83 7.12 97.37
CA ASP A 90 69.90 8.20 97.72
C ASP A 90 70.42 9.62 97.49
N GLY A 91 71.57 9.74 96.82
CA GLY A 91 72.08 11.01 96.27
C GLY A 91 73.57 11.23 96.51
N CYS A 92 74.15 10.52 97.47
CA CYS A 92 75.58 10.49 97.71
C CYS A 92 76.00 9.10 98.21
N SER A 93 77.16 8.61 97.78
CA SER A 93 77.67 7.34 98.27
C SER A 93 77.94 7.38 99.78
N SER A 94 77.91 6.22 100.45
CA SER A 94 78.11 6.09 101.90
C SER A 94 79.48 6.57 102.43
N ASP A 95 80.43 6.83 101.54
CA ASP A 95 81.75 7.42 101.81
C ASP A 95 81.92 8.85 101.27
N CYS A 96 80.84 9.44 100.73
CA CYS A 96 80.77 10.78 100.18
C CYS A 96 81.74 11.08 99.02
N GLU A 97 82.27 10.04 98.37
CA GLU A 97 83.21 10.16 97.26
C GLU A 97 82.51 10.28 95.89
N VAL A 98 81.27 9.81 95.74
CA VAL A 98 80.55 9.72 94.46
C VAL A 98 79.14 10.31 94.57
N PHE A 99 78.78 11.17 93.61
CA PHE A 99 77.40 11.61 93.40
C PHE A 99 76.66 10.56 92.56
N GLU A 100 75.54 10.06 93.07
CA GLU A 100 74.76 9.00 92.45
C GLU A 100 73.51 9.60 91.79
N GLY A 101 73.46 9.56 90.46
CA GLY A 101 72.36 10.08 89.65
C GLY A 101 72.73 10.40 88.21
N CYS A 102 71.71 10.35 87.34
CA CYS A 102 71.82 10.51 85.89
C CYS A 102 72.65 11.72 85.45
N GLY A 103 73.55 11.48 84.50
CA GLY A 103 74.47 12.43 83.91
C GLY A 103 75.84 12.47 84.58
N ASN A 104 76.24 11.41 85.28
CA ASN A 104 77.55 11.30 85.93
C ASN A 104 78.57 10.49 85.10
N GLY A 105 78.14 9.93 83.97
CA GLY A 105 78.93 9.15 83.03
C GLY A 105 79.06 7.66 83.40
N ARG A 106 78.22 7.16 84.31
CA ARG A 106 78.23 5.78 84.77
C ARG A 106 76.79 5.26 84.84
N ILE A 107 76.59 4.02 84.38
CA ILE A 107 75.27 3.40 84.44
C ILE A 107 75.10 2.76 85.82
N GLU A 108 74.23 3.33 86.63
CA GLU A 108 73.87 2.81 87.94
C GLU A 108 72.58 1.96 87.94
N ALA A 109 72.25 1.37 89.11
CA ALA A 109 71.06 0.54 89.26
C ALA A 109 69.79 1.40 89.18
N GLY A 110 69.11 1.33 88.04
CA GLY A 110 67.92 2.13 87.74
C GLY A 110 68.01 2.86 86.39
N GLU A 111 69.21 2.93 85.82
CA GLU A 111 69.47 3.61 84.55
C GLU A 111 69.65 2.62 83.40
N SER A 112 69.06 2.93 82.24
CA SER A 112 69.22 2.19 80.98
C SER A 112 70.47 2.64 80.20
N CYS A 113 70.89 3.90 80.40
CA CYS A 113 72.07 4.53 79.81
C CYS A 113 72.53 5.70 80.70
N ASP A 114 73.74 6.23 80.48
CA ASP A 114 74.20 7.52 81.03
C ASP A 114 75.31 8.04 80.10
N ASP A 115 75.14 9.23 79.52
CA ASP A 115 76.08 9.85 78.57
C ASP A 115 76.90 11.00 79.19
N GLY A 116 76.85 11.15 80.51
CA GLY A 116 77.62 12.12 81.27
C GLY A 116 76.97 13.50 81.38
N ASN A 117 75.70 13.64 81.01
CA ASN A 117 74.90 14.84 81.30
C ASN A 117 73.38 14.53 81.39
N GLN A 118 72.53 15.57 81.52
CA GLN A 118 71.06 15.44 81.62
C GLN A 118 70.36 16.20 80.47
N GLU A 119 71.03 16.33 79.33
CA GLU A 119 70.41 16.80 78.09
C GLU A 119 69.74 15.59 77.39
N SER A 120 68.82 15.88 76.48
CA SER A 120 68.19 14.87 75.64
C SER A 120 68.58 15.18 74.20
N GLY A 121 68.69 14.15 73.37
CA GLY A 121 69.10 14.21 71.97
C GLY A 121 70.60 13.95 71.74
N ASP A 122 71.36 13.54 72.74
CA ASP A 122 72.81 13.31 72.66
C ASP A 122 73.28 11.90 73.04
N GLY A 123 72.34 10.97 73.21
CA GLY A 123 72.60 9.53 73.28
C GLY A 123 71.92 8.83 74.45
N CYS A 124 71.51 9.58 75.47
CA CYS A 124 70.69 9.10 76.57
C CYS A 124 69.63 10.13 76.90
N SER A 125 68.44 9.69 77.34
CA SER A 125 67.44 10.65 77.81
C SER A 125 67.89 11.32 79.11
N ALA A 126 67.40 12.54 79.37
CA ALA A 126 67.75 13.31 80.57
C ALA A 126 67.41 12.63 81.92
N ALA A 127 66.58 11.58 81.90
CA ALA A 127 66.23 10.77 83.06
C ALA A 127 66.98 9.42 83.09
N CYS A 128 67.82 9.15 82.10
CA CYS A 128 68.56 7.91 81.93
C CYS A 128 67.67 6.66 81.76
N ASP A 129 66.41 6.85 81.35
CA ASP A 129 65.42 5.76 81.22
C ASP A 129 65.49 5.06 79.84
N SER A 130 65.95 5.74 78.79
CA SER A 130 66.04 5.24 77.41
C SER A 130 67.32 5.70 76.71
N ALA A 131 67.96 4.77 75.98
CA ALA A 131 69.02 5.11 75.03
C ALA A 131 68.35 5.54 73.73
N GLU A 132 68.58 6.79 73.32
CA GLU A 132 67.87 7.44 72.21
C GLU A 132 68.28 6.85 70.85
N ALA A 133 67.64 5.75 70.46
CA ALA A 133 68.04 4.93 69.31
C ALA A 133 66.83 4.23 68.65
N CYS A 134 66.76 4.36 67.33
CA CYS A 134 65.66 3.82 66.51
C CYS A 134 65.52 2.30 66.62
N GLY A 135 64.27 1.86 66.81
CA GLY A 135 63.87 0.46 66.92
C GLY A 135 63.98 -0.10 68.33
N ASN A 136 64.02 0.75 69.36
CA ASN A 136 64.13 0.33 70.77
C ASN A 136 62.75 0.12 71.43
N GLY A 137 61.66 0.40 70.71
CA GLY A 137 60.28 0.29 71.20
C GLY A 137 59.79 1.51 71.98
N ILE A 138 60.58 2.60 72.01
CA ILE A 138 60.29 3.84 72.72
C ILE A 138 60.48 4.98 71.72
N ARG A 139 59.42 5.77 71.48
CA ARG A 139 59.52 6.93 70.59
C ARG A 139 60.31 8.05 71.26
N ASP A 140 61.59 8.17 70.94
CA ASP A 140 62.49 9.18 71.49
C ASP A 140 62.32 10.55 70.79
N VAL A 141 62.92 11.62 71.36
CA VAL A 141 62.67 13.01 70.91
C VAL A 141 63.13 13.28 69.46
N THR A 142 64.11 12.52 68.99
CA THR A 142 64.69 12.60 67.64
C THR A 142 63.94 11.77 66.60
N GLU A 143 62.89 11.05 66.97
CA GLU A 143 62.20 10.07 66.12
C GLU A 143 60.78 10.53 65.75
N ALA A 144 60.39 10.27 64.50
CA ALA A 144 59.03 10.47 64.04
C ALA A 144 58.12 9.31 64.47
N CYS A 145 58.65 8.07 64.42
CA CYS A 145 58.01 6.81 64.83
C CYS A 145 59.05 5.84 65.42
N ASP A 146 58.59 4.77 66.07
CA ASP A 146 59.40 3.61 66.45
C ASP A 146 58.45 2.39 66.48
N ASP A 147 58.73 1.37 65.67
CA ASP A 147 57.94 0.12 65.58
C ASP A 147 58.66 -1.08 66.24
N GLY A 148 59.67 -0.81 67.05
CA GLY A 148 60.43 -1.79 67.81
C GLY A 148 61.49 -2.54 67.01
N ASN A 149 61.80 -2.13 65.78
CA ASN A 149 62.94 -2.65 65.02
C ASN A 149 63.49 -1.63 63.98
N GLN A 150 64.45 -2.03 63.14
CA GLN A 150 65.07 -1.18 62.10
C GLN A 150 64.88 -1.76 60.68
N VAL A 151 63.84 -2.57 60.48
CA VAL A 151 63.44 -3.04 59.16
C VAL A 151 62.61 -1.93 58.51
N SER A 152 62.76 -1.74 57.20
CA SER A 152 61.91 -0.78 56.47
C SER A 152 60.64 -1.48 55.98
N GLY A 153 59.52 -0.77 56.01
CA GLY A 153 58.25 -1.20 55.41
C GLY A 153 57.33 -2.01 56.32
N ASP A 154 57.57 -2.04 57.63
CA ASP A 154 56.72 -2.66 58.64
C ASP A 154 56.08 -1.68 59.64
N GLY A 155 56.16 -0.38 59.34
CA GLY A 155 55.44 0.69 60.05
C GLY A 155 56.28 1.94 60.29
N CYS A 156 57.60 1.82 60.26
CA CYS A 156 58.53 2.93 60.39
C CYS A 156 59.74 2.75 59.44
N SER A 157 60.38 3.84 59.07
CA SER A 157 61.64 3.81 58.30
C SER A 157 62.79 3.25 59.14
N GLU A 158 63.83 2.70 58.50
CA GLU A 158 65.00 2.13 59.21
C GLU A 158 65.77 3.14 60.08
N ASP A 159 65.57 4.44 59.83
CA ASP A 159 66.14 5.56 60.57
C ASP A 159 65.10 6.33 61.40
N CYS A 160 63.88 5.81 61.51
CA CYS A 160 62.78 6.36 62.28
C CYS A 160 62.40 7.81 61.92
N GLN A 161 62.76 8.29 60.72
CA GLN A 161 62.57 9.68 60.31
C GLN A 161 61.17 9.97 59.75
N PHE A 162 60.48 8.96 59.24
CA PHE A 162 59.12 9.05 58.73
C PHE A 162 58.38 7.71 58.81
N ILE A 163 57.05 7.78 58.82
CA ILE A 163 56.15 6.63 58.92
C ILE A 163 55.90 6.16 57.50
N GLU A 164 56.30 4.93 57.17
CA GLU A 164 56.03 4.31 55.87
C GLU A 164 54.56 3.86 55.89
N THR A 165 53.68 4.60 55.22
CA THR A 165 52.22 4.34 55.22
C THR A 165 51.66 4.51 53.82
N CYS A 166 51.09 3.44 53.27
CA CYS A 166 50.33 3.51 52.03
C CYS A 166 49.26 4.60 52.07
N GLY A 167 49.21 5.41 51.02
CA GLY A 167 48.25 6.48 50.81
C GLY A 167 48.70 7.85 51.32
N ASP A 168 49.99 8.13 51.37
CA ASP A 168 50.54 9.41 51.82
C ASP A 168 50.99 10.35 50.69
N GLY A 169 50.93 9.85 49.44
CA GLY A 169 51.26 10.56 48.21
C GLY A 169 52.70 10.35 47.75
N VAL A 170 53.47 9.50 48.44
CA VAL A 170 54.85 9.17 48.13
C VAL A 170 54.96 7.66 47.98
N ARG A 171 55.57 7.21 46.88
CA ARG A 171 55.81 5.77 46.68
C ARG A 171 57.01 5.32 47.51
N ASP A 172 56.74 4.66 48.62
CA ASP A 172 57.70 4.17 49.60
C ASP A 172 58.36 2.83 49.19
N ARG A 173 59.39 2.41 49.93
CA ARG A 173 60.17 1.20 49.60
C ARG A 173 59.40 -0.06 49.98
N GLY A 174 58.72 -0.64 49.00
CA GLY A 174 57.88 -1.83 49.17
C GLY A 174 56.57 -1.70 48.41
N GLU A 175 56.21 -0.46 48.08
CA GLU A 175 55.01 -0.11 47.34
C GLU A 175 55.19 -0.20 45.82
N VAL A 176 54.15 -0.66 45.16
CA VAL A 176 54.07 -0.70 43.69
C VAL A 176 53.52 0.62 43.15
N CYS A 177 52.64 1.29 43.90
CA CYS A 177 52.06 2.59 43.64
C CYS A 177 51.70 3.31 44.96
N ASP A 178 51.39 4.60 44.89
CA ASP A 178 50.74 5.37 45.97
C ASP A 178 50.00 6.54 45.28
N ASP A 179 48.70 6.68 45.52
CA ASP A 179 47.85 7.74 44.95
C ASP A 179 47.35 8.76 46.01
N GLY A 180 47.96 8.76 47.19
CA GLY A 180 47.70 9.72 48.25
C GLY A 180 46.50 9.40 49.14
N ASN A 181 45.95 8.18 49.06
CA ASN A 181 45.00 7.67 50.05
C ASN A 181 44.95 6.12 50.07
N GLN A 182 44.09 5.53 50.92
CA GLN A 182 43.92 4.06 51.06
C GLN A 182 42.56 3.58 50.52
N VAL A 183 41.94 4.35 49.63
CA VAL A 183 40.73 3.93 48.93
C VAL A 183 41.16 3.03 47.78
N SER A 184 40.31 2.07 47.43
CA SER A 184 40.48 1.27 46.22
C SER A 184 39.55 1.81 45.13
N GLY A 185 39.97 1.72 43.88
CA GLY A 185 39.26 2.16 42.68
C GLY A 185 39.68 3.54 42.14
N ASP A 186 40.72 4.16 42.69
CA ASP A 186 41.25 5.45 42.25
C ASP A 186 42.68 5.40 41.68
N GLY A 187 43.18 4.20 41.42
CA GLY A 187 44.37 3.95 40.62
C GLY A 187 45.51 3.24 41.34
N CYS A 188 45.42 3.10 42.67
CA CYS A 188 46.29 2.25 43.47
C CYS A 188 45.46 1.43 44.45
N SER A 189 45.84 0.17 44.67
CA SER A 189 45.23 -0.67 45.71
C SER A 189 45.40 0.01 47.08
N GLY A 190 44.42 -0.10 47.99
CA GLY A 190 44.48 0.54 49.31
C GLY A 190 45.56 0.02 50.27
N ASP A 191 46.32 -1.01 49.87
CA ASP A 191 47.55 -1.51 50.53
C ASP A 191 48.83 -1.27 49.71
N CYS A 192 48.72 -0.53 48.59
CA CYS A 192 49.82 -0.10 47.72
C CYS A 192 50.62 -1.26 47.08
N VAL A 193 50.03 -2.47 47.00
CA VAL A 193 50.68 -3.67 46.45
C VAL A 193 50.47 -3.79 44.94
N SER A 194 49.42 -3.20 44.35
CA SER A 194 49.13 -3.27 42.91
C SER A 194 48.58 -1.94 42.37
N VAL A 195 48.94 -1.62 41.12
CA VAL A 195 48.27 -0.57 40.34
C VAL A 195 46.99 -1.17 39.81
N GLU A 196 45.83 -0.57 40.06
CA GLU A 196 44.52 -1.14 39.69
C GLU A 196 44.31 -1.11 38.17
N VAL A 197 44.83 -2.13 37.49
CA VAL A 197 44.77 -2.29 36.03
C VAL A 197 44.78 -3.76 35.64
N CYS A 198 43.85 -4.11 34.77
CA CYS A 198 43.74 -5.43 34.19
C CYS A 198 45.03 -5.90 33.49
N GLY A 199 45.44 -7.14 33.78
CA GLY A 199 46.60 -7.82 33.21
C GLY A 199 47.89 -7.69 34.02
N ASN A 200 47.84 -7.25 35.28
CA ASN A 200 49.01 -6.89 36.10
C ASN A 200 49.51 -8.00 37.06
N GLY A 201 48.79 -9.11 37.18
CA GLY A 201 49.05 -10.22 38.12
C GLY A 201 48.13 -10.27 39.35
N TYR A 202 47.23 -9.30 39.53
CA TYR A 202 46.34 -9.12 40.68
C TYR A 202 44.90 -8.89 40.22
N ALA A 203 43.92 -9.46 40.93
CA ALA A 203 42.51 -9.11 40.73
C ALA A 203 42.20 -7.92 41.63
N ASP A 204 42.15 -6.73 41.04
CA ASP A 204 42.01 -5.45 41.75
C ASP A 204 40.54 -5.03 41.92
N TYR A 205 40.29 -3.76 42.26
CA TYR A 205 38.95 -3.23 42.46
C TYR A 205 38.13 -3.23 41.16
N ASP A 206 36.90 -3.75 41.23
CA ASP A 206 35.98 -3.91 40.10
C ASP A 206 36.44 -4.92 39.02
N GLU A 207 37.47 -5.71 39.32
CA GLU A 207 37.94 -6.82 38.48
C GLU A 207 37.46 -8.15 39.06
N THR A 208 36.90 -9.02 38.21
CA THR A 208 36.51 -10.38 38.66
C THR A 208 37.67 -11.37 38.58
N CYS A 209 38.68 -11.03 37.77
CA CYS A 209 39.81 -11.86 37.41
C CYS A 209 40.91 -10.98 36.79
N ASP A 210 42.05 -11.57 36.42
CA ASP A 210 43.18 -10.83 35.89
C ASP A 210 43.89 -11.58 34.74
N THR A 211 43.79 -11.03 33.51
CA THR A 211 44.36 -11.63 32.29
C THR A 211 44.64 -10.56 31.23
N VAL A 212 45.37 -10.93 30.19
CA VAL A 212 45.62 -10.11 28.98
C VAL A 212 45.07 -10.75 27.70
N VAL A 213 44.33 -11.85 27.86
CA VAL A 213 43.67 -12.59 26.78
C VAL A 213 42.35 -13.17 27.29
N ASN A 214 41.38 -13.30 26.40
CA ASN A 214 40.11 -13.99 26.69
C ASN A 214 40.36 -15.45 27.06
N THR A 215 39.82 -15.86 28.20
CA THR A 215 39.88 -17.23 28.73
C THR A 215 38.48 -17.70 29.13
N GLY A 216 38.31 -19.00 29.39
CA GLY A 216 37.00 -19.52 29.82
C GLY A 216 36.52 -19.05 31.20
N SER A 217 37.32 -18.25 31.90
CA SER A 217 37.00 -17.73 33.24
C SER A 217 37.32 -16.24 33.41
N CYS A 218 37.76 -15.55 32.36
CA CYS A 218 38.19 -14.16 32.44
C CYS A 218 38.32 -13.52 31.07
N ASP A 219 37.81 -12.30 30.92
CA ASP A 219 37.93 -11.49 29.72
C ASP A 219 39.19 -10.63 29.72
N VAL A 220 39.61 -10.18 28.54
CA VAL A 220 40.81 -9.33 28.38
C VAL A 220 40.72 -7.97 29.07
N ASP A 221 39.51 -7.52 29.41
CA ASP A 221 39.21 -6.33 30.21
C ASP A 221 38.82 -6.68 31.66
N CYS A 222 39.10 -7.91 32.10
CA CYS A 222 38.96 -8.38 33.47
C CYS A 222 37.51 -8.43 34.00
N THR A 223 36.55 -8.42 33.09
CA THR A 223 35.17 -8.80 33.37
C THR A 223 35.02 -10.32 33.38
N ALA A 224 33.86 -10.77 33.89
CA ALA A 224 33.49 -12.17 33.81
C ALA A 224 32.94 -12.47 32.40
N PRO A 225 33.40 -13.55 31.74
CA PRO A 225 32.92 -13.90 30.41
C PRO A 225 31.42 -14.16 30.45
N GLU A 226 30.67 -13.44 29.62
CA GLU A 226 29.23 -13.57 29.47
C GLU A 226 28.85 -13.53 27.99
N CYS A 227 27.98 -14.45 27.58
CA CYS A 227 27.47 -14.42 26.21
C CYS A 227 26.71 -13.10 25.94
N GLY A 228 27.15 -12.37 24.92
CA GLY A 228 26.65 -11.06 24.52
C GLY A 228 27.46 -9.89 25.08
N ASP A 229 28.64 -10.11 25.65
CA ASP A 229 29.54 -9.06 26.13
C ASP A 229 30.44 -8.45 25.03
N GLY A 230 30.42 -9.03 23.83
CA GLY A 230 31.21 -8.60 22.67
C GLY A 230 32.62 -9.19 22.63
N LEU A 231 32.94 -10.14 23.51
CA LEU A 231 34.25 -10.78 23.63
C LEU A 231 34.10 -12.29 23.45
N HIS A 232 34.69 -12.82 22.38
CA HIS A 232 34.68 -14.26 22.16
C HIS A 232 35.73 -15.00 23.01
N ASN A 233 35.24 -15.84 23.91
CA ASN A 233 35.96 -16.66 24.88
C ASN A 233 35.70 -18.14 24.57
N ALA A 234 36.40 -18.70 23.58
CA ALA A 234 36.19 -20.06 23.06
C ALA A 234 36.21 -21.23 24.10
N SER A 235 36.70 -20.99 25.32
CA SER A 235 36.72 -21.98 26.42
C SER A 235 35.66 -21.73 27.50
N PHE A 236 34.92 -20.61 27.42
CA PHE A 236 33.79 -20.32 28.28
C PHE A 236 32.67 -21.30 27.95
N ILE A 237 32.02 -21.84 28.98
CA ILE A 237 30.87 -22.73 28.84
C ILE A 237 29.67 -21.97 29.36
N ASN A 238 28.76 -21.59 28.47
CA ASN A 238 27.56 -20.86 28.83
C ASN A 238 26.72 -21.73 29.81
N PRO A 239 26.45 -21.25 31.04
CA PRO A 239 25.71 -22.03 32.03
C PRO A 239 24.27 -22.40 31.61
N ALA A 240 23.66 -21.62 30.72
CA ALA A 240 22.30 -21.84 30.24
C ALA A 240 22.23 -22.94 29.18
N THR A 241 23.19 -23.00 28.25
CA THR A 241 23.19 -23.95 27.12
C THR A 241 24.12 -25.15 27.35
N GLY A 242 25.08 -25.04 28.27
CA GLY A 242 26.14 -26.02 28.49
C GLY A 242 27.13 -26.13 27.32
N GLN A 243 27.05 -25.22 26.35
CA GLN A 243 27.90 -25.20 25.17
C GLN A 243 29.03 -24.20 25.33
N THR A 244 30.14 -24.45 24.62
CA THR A 244 31.19 -23.45 24.48
C THR A 244 30.73 -22.33 23.58
N GLU A 245 31.08 -21.10 23.93
CA GLU A 245 30.91 -19.95 23.07
C GLU A 245 31.58 -20.15 21.70
N LYS A 246 30.85 -19.89 20.62
CA LYS A 246 31.34 -20.05 19.23
C LYS A 246 31.66 -18.72 18.56
N CYS A 247 30.98 -17.67 18.99
CA CYS A 247 31.06 -16.30 18.54
C CYS A 247 30.55 -15.40 19.67
N ASP A 248 30.92 -14.13 19.66
CA ASP A 248 30.29 -13.10 20.50
C ASP A 248 30.59 -11.73 19.86
N ASP A 249 29.54 -11.05 19.44
CA ASP A 249 29.56 -9.70 18.87
C ASP A 249 28.50 -8.79 19.52
N ALA A 250 28.21 -9.04 20.80
CA ALA A 250 27.30 -8.27 21.63
C ALA A 250 25.81 -8.34 21.19
N GLY A 251 25.36 -9.53 20.77
CA GLY A 251 23.95 -9.84 20.51
C GLY A 251 23.73 -10.66 19.24
N PHE A 252 22.61 -10.41 18.57
CA PHE A 252 22.36 -10.96 17.23
C PHE A 252 23.20 -10.22 16.19
N SER A 253 23.84 -10.98 15.31
CA SER A 253 24.53 -10.48 14.13
C SER A 253 24.36 -11.41 12.94
N ASP A 254 24.95 -11.04 11.80
CA ASP A 254 24.97 -11.89 10.61
C ASP A 254 25.71 -13.23 10.82
N THR A 255 26.54 -13.34 11.86
CA THR A 255 27.37 -14.51 12.16
C THR A 255 27.11 -15.16 13.53
N CYS A 256 26.40 -14.48 14.43
CA CYS A 256 26.20 -14.93 15.80
C CYS A 256 24.76 -14.81 16.28
N ASN A 257 24.29 -15.85 16.97
CA ASN A 257 23.02 -15.86 17.69
C ASN A 257 23.16 -15.25 19.08
N ASP A 258 22.05 -14.82 19.68
CA ASP A 258 22.01 -14.24 21.03
C ASP A 258 22.44 -15.19 22.17
N ASN A 259 22.49 -16.49 21.89
CA ASN A 259 22.98 -17.53 22.81
C ASN A 259 24.44 -17.92 22.52
N CYS A 260 25.11 -17.18 21.63
CA CYS A 260 26.50 -17.32 21.23
C CYS A 260 26.85 -18.63 20.51
N THR A 261 25.86 -19.19 19.80
CA THR A 261 26.09 -20.16 18.71
C THR A 261 26.21 -19.43 17.38
N LEU A 262 26.82 -20.09 16.38
CA LEU A 262 26.89 -19.52 15.03
C LEU A 262 25.49 -19.40 14.45
N ALA A 263 25.21 -18.27 13.80
CA ALA A 263 23.95 -18.05 13.10
C ALA A 263 23.87 -18.93 11.85
N LEU A 264 22.87 -19.81 11.81
CA LEU A 264 22.65 -20.77 10.74
C LEU A 264 21.16 -21.04 10.57
N CYS A 265 20.67 -20.90 9.33
CA CYS A 265 19.32 -21.36 8.98
C CYS A 265 19.13 -22.88 9.22
N GLY A 266 18.22 -23.21 10.14
CA GLY A 266 17.83 -24.55 10.57
C GLY A 266 18.49 -24.98 11.88
N ASP A 267 18.90 -24.05 12.74
CA ASP A 267 19.50 -24.34 14.04
C ASP A 267 18.54 -24.21 15.24
N LEU A 268 17.25 -24.00 14.96
CA LEU A 268 16.15 -23.75 15.89
C LEU A 268 16.18 -22.38 16.56
N ILE A 269 16.98 -21.44 16.06
CA ILE A 269 17.12 -20.10 16.63
C ILE A 269 16.94 -19.07 15.52
N HIS A 270 15.79 -18.39 15.54
CA HIS A 270 15.55 -17.28 14.62
C HIS A 270 16.44 -16.07 14.95
N ASN A 271 17.37 -15.76 14.04
CA ASN A 271 18.25 -14.61 14.09
C ASN A 271 17.92 -13.61 12.96
N PRO A 272 17.19 -12.52 13.24
CA PRO A 272 16.72 -11.58 12.23
C PRO A 272 17.84 -10.77 11.55
N GLU A 273 19.09 -10.87 12.02
CA GLU A 273 20.26 -10.23 11.42
C GLU A 273 21.04 -11.18 10.48
N HIS A 274 20.81 -12.50 10.56
CA HIS A 274 21.49 -13.51 9.75
C HIS A 274 21.10 -13.44 8.27
N VAL A 275 22.10 -13.30 7.39
CA VAL A 275 21.89 -13.37 5.94
C VAL A 275 22.05 -14.83 5.48
N VAL A 276 20.95 -15.48 5.11
CA VAL A 276 20.91 -16.92 4.78
C VAL A 276 21.62 -17.24 3.45
N ASN A 277 21.63 -16.30 2.50
CA ASN A 277 22.19 -16.48 1.16
C ASN A 277 23.30 -15.46 0.81
N PRO A 278 24.42 -15.43 1.56
CA PRO A 278 25.44 -14.39 1.44
C PRO A 278 26.16 -14.36 0.07
N GLY A 279 26.07 -15.44 -0.72
CA GLY A 279 26.62 -15.53 -2.07
C GLY A 279 25.75 -14.92 -3.17
N ALA A 280 24.51 -14.50 -2.87
CA ALA A 280 23.63 -13.84 -3.82
C ALA A 280 24.03 -12.37 -4.05
N GLU A 281 23.60 -11.80 -5.18
CA GLU A 281 23.71 -10.36 -5.44
C GLU A 281 23.03 -9.56 -4.30
N PRO A 282 23.51 -8.35 -3.94
CA PRO A 282 23.02 -7.60 -2.78
C PRO A 282 21.50 -7.35 -2.77
N SER A 283 20.88 -7.23 -3.95
CA SER A 283 19.43 -7.04 -4.10
C SER A 283 18.60 -8.32 -3.92
N ARG A 284 19.25 -9.48 -3.85
CA ARG A 284 18.63 -10.80 -3.66
C ARG A 284 19.02 -11.45 -2.33
N GLN A 285 19.83 -10.77 -1.53
CA GLN A 285 20.13 -11.20 -0.18
C GLN A 285 18.91 -10.99 0.71
N TYR A 286 18.62 -11.97 1.55
CA TYR A 286 17.55 -11.88 2.52
C TYR A 286 18.06 -12.30 3.89
N ARG A 287 17.38 -11.78 4.90
CA ARG A 287 17.63 -12.17 6.29
C ARG A 287 16.68 -13.29 6.67
N GLU A 288 17.07 -14.03 7.67
CA GLU A 288 16.24 -15.06 8.28
C GLU A 288 14.95 -14.43 8.83
N GLU A 289 13.81 -15.03 8.49
CA GLU A 289 12.47 -14.57 8.92
C GLU A 289 11.82 -15.52 9.94
N CYS A 290 12.29 -16.77 9.97
CA CYS A 290 11.84 -17.86 10.85
C CYS A 290 12.95 -18.91 10.96
N ASP A 291 12.89 -19.80 11.97
CA ASP A 291 13.72 -21.01 12.03
C ASP A 291 12.99 -22.10 12.82
N ASP A 292 12.72 -23.21 12.14
CA ASP A 292 12.02 -24.40 12.64
C ASP A 292 12.95 -25.63 12.72
N GLY A 293 14.23 -25.46 12.43
CA GLY A 293 15.23 -26.53 12.40
C GLY A 293 15.40 -27.23 11.06
N ARG A 294 14.82 -26.70 9.96
CA ARG A 294 14.92 -27.29 8.61
C ARG A 294 14.53 -28.76 8.63
N ASP A 295 13.29 -29.01 9.04
CA ASP A 295 12.80 -30.35 9.30
C ASP A 295 12.38 -31.11 8.03
N GLY A 296 12.41 -30.44 6.87
CA GLY A 296 12.02 -30.95 5.57
C GLY A 296 10.55 -30.75 5.21
N ASP A 297 9.77 -30.08 6.06
CA ASP A 297 8.37 -29.75 5.85
C ASP A 297 8.23 -28.29 5.41
N ASN A 298 8.18 -28.05 4.10
CA ASN A 298 7.96 -26.69 3.57
C ASN A 298 6.47 -26.31 3.52
N ASN A 299 5.59 -27.11 4.14
CA ASN A 299 4.16 -26.88 4.12
C ASN A 299 3.65 -26.19 5.40
N ASP A 300 4.55 -25.65 6.21
CA ASP A 300 4.22 -24.96 7.45
C ASP A 300 4.62 -23.47 7.39
N GLU A 301 4.70 -22.79 8.54
CA GLU A 301 4.98 -21.35 8.60
C GLU A 301 6.42 -21.00 8.15
N CYS A 302 7.34 -21.97 8.13
CA CYS A 302 8.76 -21.74 7.88
C CYS A 302 9.34 -22.69 6.84
N LEU A 303 9.74 -22.14 5.69
CA LEU A 303 10.44 -22.94 4.68
C LEU A 303 11.81 -23.38 5.20
N ASP A 304 12.34 -24.47 4.63
CA ASP A 304 13.73 -24.95 4.82
C ASP A 304 14.80 -23.93 4.40
N THR A 305 14.38 -22.87 3.71
CA THR A 305 15.20 -21.71 3.35
C THR A 305 15.19 -20.60 4.40
N CYS A 306 14.51 -20.83 5.53
CA CYS A 306 14.31 -19.91 6.65
C CYS A 306 13.68 -18.57 6.24
N ARG A 307 12.78 -18.68 5.27
CA ARG A 307 11.82 -17.65 4.88
C ARG A 307 10.46 -18.07 5.37
N ALA A 308 9.66 -17.09 5.79
CA ALA A 308 8.27 -17.36 6.09
C ALA A 308 7.57 -17.86 4.82
N ALA A 309 6.74 -18.89 4.95
CA ALA A 309 5.92 -19.38 3.85
C ALA A 309 4.89 -18.31 3.43
N ARG A 310 4.71 -18.13 2.13
CA ARG A 310 3.89 -17.10 1.51
C ARG A 310 3.35 -17.59 0.17
N CYS A 311 2.12 -17.21 -0.12
CA CYS A 311 1.51 -17.36 -1.42
C CYS A 311 2.42 -16.90 -2.56
N GLY A 312 2.74 -17.81 -3.47
CA GLY A 312 3.61 -17.62 -4.62
C GLY A 312 5.06 -18.05 -4.39
N ASP A 313 5.37 -18.77 -3.31
CA ASP A 313 6.74 -19.19 -2.97
C ASP A 313 7.11 -20.62 -3.40
N ASP A 314 6.26 -21.23 -4.23
CA ASP A 314 6.32 -22.61 -4.73
C ASP A 314 5.95 -23.70 -3.69
N PHE A 315 5.54 -23.32 -2.48
CA PHE A 315 5.15 -24.25 -1.41
C PHE A 315 3.78 -23.91 -0.83
N VAL A 316 3.02 -24.94 -0.45
CA VAL A 316 1.65 -24.74 0.07
C VAL A 316 1.69 -24.68 1.59
N PHE A 317 1.40 -23.50 2.17
CA PHE A 317 1.27 -23.38 3.63
C PHE A 317 -0.05 -23.98 4.12
N VAL A 318 0.02 -25.24 4.59
CA VAL A 318 -1.16 -26.03 4.96
C VAL A 318 -1.99 -25.36 6.04
N GLY A 319 -3.27 -25.13 5.72
CA GLY A 319 -4.25 -24.54 6.62
C GLY A 319 -4.29 -23.01 6.61
N VAL A 320 -3.40 -22.38 5.84
CA VAL A 320 -3.45 -20.94 5.52
C VAL A 320 -3.79 -20.76 4.05
N GLU A 321 -3.12 -21.50 3.17
CA GLU A 321 -3.30 -21.47 1.71
C GLU A 321 -3.86 -22.81 1.24
N ALA A 322 -4.73 -22.78 0.23
CA ALA A 322 -5.33 -23.99 -0.33
C ALA A 322 -4.43 -24.62 -1.41
N CYS A 323 -3.64 -23.79 -2.09
CA CYS A 323 -2.73 -24.13 -3.17
C CYS A 323 -1.59 -23.09 -3.26
N ASP A 324 -0.65 -23.30 -4.19
CA ASP A 324 0.38 -22.31 -4.51
C ASP A 324 0.67 -22.34 -6.03
N GLY A 325 0.46 -21.20 -6.69
CA GLY A 325 0.70 -21.03 -8.14
C GLY A 325 2.15 -20.67 -8.50
N GLY A 326 2.98 -20.36 -7.50
CA GLY A 326 4.30 -19.74 -7.66
C GLY A 326 4.23 -18.31 -8.19
N ASP A 327 5.37 -17.61 -8.14
CA ASP A 327 5.61 -16.31 -8.79
C ASP A 327 6.40 -16.54 -10.09
N ILE A 328 5.70 -17.00 -11.13
CA ILE A 328 6.29 -17.38 -12.43
C ILE A 328 6.88 -16.15 -13.12
N ASN A 329 6.21 -15.00 -12.99
CA ASN A 329 6.58 -13.76 -13.67
C ASN A 329 7.68 -12.97 -12.91
N GLY A 330 7.86 -13.23 -11.61
CA GLY A 330 8.89 -12.66 -10.75
C GLY A 330 8.58 -11.26 -10.20
N ASP A 331 7.30 -10.90 -10.08
CA ASP A 331 6.85 -9.59 -9.56
C ASP A 331 6.59 -9.56 -8.05
N GLY A 332 6.68 -10.73 -7.39
CA GLY A 332 6.51 -10.90 -5.95
C GLY A 332 5.07 -11.16 -5.50
N VAL A 333 4.17 -11.50 -6.43
CA VAL A 333 2.80 -11.96 -6.17
C VAL A 333 2.61 -13.34 -6.81
N ALA A 334 1.74 -14.19 -6.26
CA ALA A 334 1.41 -15.45 -6.91
C ALA A 334 0.70 -15.21 -8.24
N ASP A 335 0.98 -16.04 -9.23
CA ASP A 335 0.33 -16.02 -10.53
C ASP A 335 -0.88 -16.97 -10.55
N ASP A 336 -1.90 -16.62 -11.34
CA ASP A 336 -3.03 -17.52 -11.60
C ASP A 336 -2.57 -18.76 -12.38
N THR A 337 -2.96 -19.94 -11.92
CA THR A 337 -2.70 -21.24 -12.54
C THR A 337 -3.98 -22.06 -12.64
N SER A 338 -3.97 -23.15 -13.41
CA SER A 338 -5.14 -24.02 -13.59
C SER A 338 -5.62 -24.75 -12.33
N TYR A 339 -4.98 -24.53 -11.18
CA TYR A 339 -5.31 -25.15 -9.90
C TYR A 339 -5.15 -24.18 -8.72
N CYS A 340 -4.80 -22.91 -8.97
CA CYS A 340 -4.57 -21.93 -7.92
C CYS A 340 -4.79 -20.49 -8.41
N ASP A 341 -5.45 -19.67 -7.61
CA ASP A 341 -5.58 -18.23 -7.84
C ASP A 341 -4.39 -17.46 -7.30
N SER A 342 -4.23 -16.22 -7.76
CA SER A 342 -3.16 -15.31 -7.33
C SER A 342 -3.22 -14.90 -5.84
N ASP A 343 -4.30 -15.20 -5.12
CA ASP A 343 -4.39 -15.06 -3.65
C ASP A 343 -4.27 -16.41 -2.90
N CYS A 344 -3.97 -17.49 -3.62
CA CYS A 344 -3.79 -18.85 -3.13
C CYS A 344 -5.06 -19.54 -2.60
N THR A 345 -6.22 -19.19 -3.16
CA THR A 345 -7.42 -20.02 -3.12
C THR A 345 -7.47 -21.05 -4.24
N GLU A 346 -8.24 -22.12 -4.02
CA GLU A 346 -8.57 -23.05 -5.10
C GLU A 346 -9.50 -22.33 -6.08
N PRO A 347 -9.20 -22.33 -7.40
CA PRO A 347 -10.02 -21.66 -8.39
C PRO A 347 -11.43 -22.22 -8.35
N GLY A 348 -12.39 -21.34 -8.19
CA GLY A 348 -13.78 -21.71 -8.13
C GLY A 348 -14.70 -20.59 -8.56
N CYS A 349 -15.43 -20.85 -9.63
CA CYS A 349 -16.52 -20.01 -10.10
C CYS A 349 -17.46 -19.44 -8.99
N GLY A 350 -17.39 -18.13 -8.77
CA GLY A 350 -18.09 -17.38 -7.72
C GLY A 350 -17.27 -17.13 -6.45
N ASP A 351 -15.95 -17.32 -6.48
CA ASP A 351 -15.06 -17.11 -5.33
C ASP A 351 -14.55 -15.66 -5.20
N GLY A 352 -14.85 -14.81 -6.18
CA GLY A 352 -14.46 -13.42 -6.28
C GLY A 352 -13.21 -13.17 -7.15
N TYR A 353 -12.63 -14.19 -7.77
CA TYR A 353 -11.41 -14.11 -8.59
C TYR A 353 -11.61 -14.72 -9.99
N ALA A 354 -11.34 -13.92 -11.02
CA ALA A 354 -11.38 -14.42 -12.40
C ALA A 354 -10.05 -15.09 -12.76
N ASN A 355 -10.04 -16.43 -12.85
CA ASN A 355 -8.85 -17.21 -13.21
C ASN A 355 -8.91 -17.81 -14.63
N SER A 356 -8.40 -17.05 -15.59
CA SER A 356 -8.35 -17.50 -16.99
C SER A 356 -7.52 -18.77 -17.23
N ALA A 357 -6.60 -19.13 -16.32
CA ALA A 357 -5.82 -20.36 -16.43
C ALA A 357 -6.61 -21.62 -15.99
N ALA A 358 -7.68 -21.42 -15.21
CA ALA A 358 -8.64 -22.45 -14.80
C ALA A 358 -9.92 -22.47 -15.65
N ASP A 359 -9.92 -21.76 -16.80
CA ASP A 359 -11.07 -21.53 -17.69
C ASP A 359 -12.18 -20.62 -17.10
N GLU A 360 -11.89 -19.85 -16.05
CA GLU A 360 -12.79 -18.86 -15.44
C GLU A 360 -12.54 -17.47 -16.04
N GLN A 361 -13.38 -17.07 -16.98
CA GLN A 361 -13.21 -15.81 -17.72
C GLN A 361 -13.78 -14.59 -16.98
N CYS A 362 -14.66 -14.85 -16.03
CA CYS A 362 -15.33 -13.88 -15.17
C CYS A 362 -15.62 -14.55 -13.82
N ASP A 363 -15.91 -13.76 -12.79
CA ASP A 363 -16.29 -14.27 -11.49
C ASP A 363 -17.26 -13.29 -10.82
N VAL A 364 -18.55 -13.65 -10.80
CA VAL A 364 -19.63 -12.82 -10.27
C VAL A 364 -20.46 -13.64 -9.29
N ASP A 365 -20.35 -13.31 -8.00
CA ASP A 365 -21.21 -13.83 -6.93
C ASP A 365 -21.99 -12.67 -6.30
N LEU A 366 -23.23 -12.46 -6.75
CA LEU A 366 -24.06 -11.33 -6.30
C LEU A 366 -24.69 -11.59 -4.93
N ASP A 367 -24.91 -12.85 -4.56
CA ASP A 367 -25.60 -13.24 -3.33
C ASP A 367 -24.67 -13.72 -2.19
N GLY A 368 -23.40 -13.94 -2.49
CA GLY A 368 -22.32 -14.28 -1.56
C GLY A 368 -22.33 -15.74 -1.15
N ASP A 369 -22.90 -16.65 -1.94
CA ASP A 369 -23.01 -18.07 -1.62
C ASP A 369 -21.81 -18.92 -2.06
N GLY A 370 -20.85 -18.32 -2.78
CA GLY A 370 -19.64 -18.96 -3.29
C GLY A 370 -19.88 -19.81 -4.54
N VAL A 371 -20.94 -19.50 -5.29
CA VAL A 371 -21.25 -20.04 -6.61
C VAL A 371 -21.54 -18.84 -7.51
N ALA A 372 -21.09 -18.87 -8.77
CA ALA A 372 -21.39 -17.77 -9.66
C ALA A 372 -22.88 -17.63 -9.97
N ASP A 373 -23.30 -16.38 -10.11
CA ASP A 373 -24.62 -16.00 -10.57
C ASP A 373 -24.60 -15.72 -12.08
N ASP A 374 -25.69 -16.08 -12.76
CA ASP A 374 -25.97 -15.64 -14.12
C ASP A 374 -26.19 -14.11 -14.14
N ALA A 375 -25.29 -13.40 -14.80
CA ALA A 375 -25.19 -11.95 -14.89
C ALA A 375 -24.95 -11.50 -16.34
N ALA A 376 -25.04 -10.18 -16.57
CA ALA A 376 -24.91 -9.63 -17.92
C ALA A 376 -23.52 -9.80 -18.54
N ASP A 377 -22.53 -10.14 -17.72
CA ASP A 377 -21.12 -10.24 -18.05
C ASP A 377 -20.49 -11.54 -17.54
N CYS A 378 -21.27 -12.45 -16.95
CA CYS A 378 -20.77 -13.74 -16.46
C CYS A 378 -21.87 -14.79 -16.34
N ASP A 379 -21.61 -16.00 -16.84
CA ASP A 379 -22.51 -17.14 -16.75
C ASP A 379 -22.28 -17.95 -15.47
N PHE A 380 -23.20 -18.88 -15.18
CA PHE A 380 -23.13 -19.77 -14.02
C PHE A 380 -21.92 -20.73 -14.05
N ASP A 381 -21.34 -21.01 -15.23
CA ASP A 381 -20.10 -21.78 -15.39
C ASP A 381 -18.86 -20.88 -15.57
N CYS A 382 -18.98 -19.59 -15.24
CA CYS A 382 -17.90 -18.60 -15.25
C CYS A 382 -17.23 -18.39 -16.60
N THR A 383 -17.97 -18.68 -17.66
CA THR A 383 -17.67 -18.16 -18.99
C THR A 383 -18.37 -16.82 -19.19
N LEU A 384 -17.88 -16.07 -20.17
CA LEU A 384 -18.61 -14.91 -20.62
C LEU A 384 -19.86 -15.38 -21.37
N PRO A 385 -21.01 -14.70 -21.19
CA PRO A 385 -22.19 -14.92 -22.01
C PRO A 385 -21.82 -14.76 -23.49
N VAL A 386 -22.00 -15.80 -24.30
CA VAL A 386 -21.69 -15.77 -25.73
C VAL A 386 -22.88 -16.26 -26.54
N CYS A 387 -23.48 -15.33 -27.27
CA CYS A 387 -24.44 -15.64 -28.32
C CYS A 387 -23.93 -16.73 -29.29
N GLY A 388 -24.65 -17.85 -29.35
CA GLY A 388 -24.31 -19.02 -30.15
C GLY A 388 -23.64 -20.15 -29.38
N ASP A 389 -23.58 -20.09 -28.05
CA ASP A 389 -22.99 -21.13 -27.20
C ASP A 389 -24.00 -22.23 -26.77
N ALA A 390 -25.23 -22.14 -27.28
CA ALA A 390 -26.38 -22.97 -26.96
C ALA A 390 -26.99 -22.76 -25.55
N TYR A 391 -26.66 -21.66 -24.87
CA TYR A 391 -27.26 -21.23 -23.62
C TYR A 391 -27.87 -19.82 -23.77
N VAL A 392 -29.10 -19.64 -23.27
CA VAL A 392 -29.78 -18.33 -23.38
C VAL A 392 -29.50 -17.52 -22.13
N ASN A 393 -28.64 -16.50 -22.25
CA ASN A 393 -28.24 -15.66 -21.13
C ASN A 393 -29.14 -14.42 -21.03
N VAL A 394 -30.28 -14.58 -20.36
CA VAL A 394 -31.31 -13.53 -20.24
C VAL A 394 -30.75 -12.28 -19.55
N ALA A 395 -29.81 -12.44 -18.62
CA ALA A 395 -29.16 -11.34 -17.94
C ALA A 395 -28.29 -10.49 -18.88
N ALA A 396 -27.69 -11.10 -19.92
CA ALA A 396 -26.94 -10.45 -20.99
C ALA A 396 -27.83 -9.91 -22.14
N ALA A 397 -29.16 -9.95 -21.95
CA ALA A 397 -30.18 -9.57 -22.94
C ALA A 397 -30.27 -10.49 -24.17
N GLU A 398 -29.74 -11.71 -24.07
CA GLU A 398 -29.97 -12.76 -25.07
C GLU A 398 -31.40 -13.30 -24.91
N VAL A 399 -32.16 -13.29 -25.99
CA VAL A 399 -33.55 -13.77 -26.00
C VAL A 399 -33.64 -15.23 -26.44
N CYS A 400 -32.64 -15.67 -27.20
CA CYS A 400 -32.53 -16.97 -27.83
C CYS A 400 -31.04 -17.28 -28.08
N ASP A 401 -30.72 -18.55 -28.28
CA ASP A 401 -29.37 -19.00 -28.62
C ASP A 401 -29.50 -20.31 -29.42
N VAL A 402 -29.40 -20.19 -30.74
CA VAL A 402 -29.60 -21.32 -31.64
C VAL A 402 -28.40 -21.45 -32.57
N ASP A 403 -27.45 -22.31 -32.22
CA ASP A 403 -26.34 -22.71 -33.09
C ASP A 403 -26.66 -24.05 -33.77
N ILE A 404 -27.09 -24.02 -35.05
CA ILE A 404 -27.48 -25.21 -35.81
C ILE A 404 -26.25 -25.92 -36.39
N ASP A 405 -25.22 -25.16 -36.79
CA ASP A 405 -24.06 -25.71 -37.49
C ASP A 405 -22.85 -26.03 -36.59
N GLY A 406 -22.91 -25.62 -35.33
CA GLY A 406 -21.94 -25.90 -34.28
C GLY A 406 -20.68 -25.04 -34.36
N ASP A 407 -20.74 -23.87 -34.99
CA ASP A 407 -19.59 -22.97 -35.16
C ASP A 407 -19.37 -21.99 -34.00
N GLY A 408 -20.26 -21.99 -33.01
CA GLY A 408 -20.20 -21.13 -31.83
C GLY A 408 -20.71 -19.71 -32.09
N VAL A 409 -21.52 -19.51 -33.14
CA VAL A 409 -22.26 -18.29 -33.40
C VAL A 409 -23.73 -18.64 -33.64
N ALA A 410 -24.67 -17.80 -33.20
CA ALA A 410 -26.09 -18.07 -33.40
C ALA A 410 -26.45 -18.00 -34.88
N ASP A 411 -27.40 -18.83 -35.31
CA ASP A 411 -27.93 -18.84 -36.67
C ASP A 411 -29.26 -18.07 -36.75
N ASP A 412 -29.51 -17.44 -37.89
CA ASP A 412 -30.82 -16.85 -38.19
C ASP A 412 -31.89 -17.95 -38.32
N THR A 413 -32.89 -17.90 -37.44
CA THR A 413 -34.02 -18.82 -37.37
C THR A 413 -35.32 -18.06 -37.17
N ALA A 414 -36.45 -18.76 -37.26
CA ALA A 414 -37.77 -18.17 -37.00
C ALA A 414 -37.97 -17.68 -35.55
N ALA A 415 -37.01 -17.94 -34.66
CA ALA A 415 -37.09 -17.60 -33.25
C ALA A 415 -35.83 -16.88 -32.73
N CYS A 416 -34.81 -16.67 -33.58
CA CYS A 416 -33.54 -16.13 -33.17
C CYS A 416 -32.77 -15.52 -34.31
N ASP A 417 -32.13 -14.39 -34.08
CA ASP A 417 -31.23 -13.76 -35.03
C ASP A 417 -29.77 -14.13 -34.71
N HIS A 418 -28.88 -13.92 -35.67
CA HIS A 418 -27.44 -14.15 -35.51
C HIS A 418 -26.80 -13.37 -34.34
N ASP A 419 -27.44 -12.29 -33.87
CA ASP A 419 -27.02 -11.52 -32.71
C ASP A 419 -27.79 -11.86 -31.42
N CYS A 420 -28.53 -12.98 -31.42
CA CYS A 420 -29.32 -13.49 -30.29
C CYS A 420 -30.45 -12.57 -29.82
N THR A 421 -30.84 -11.63 -30.67
CA THR A 421 -32.08 -10.88 -30.49
C THR A 421 -33.27 -11.65 -31.08
N ALA A 422 -34.47 -11.18 -30.74
CA ALA A 422 -35.68 -11.75 -31.32
C ALA A 422 -35.89 -11.16 -32.72
N PRO A 423 -36.14 -11.99 -33.75
CA PRO A 423 -36.41 -11.50 -35.10
C PRO A 423 -37.53 -10.46 -35.09
N ALA A 424 -37.26 -9.26 -35.60
CA ALA A 424 -38.21 -8.17 -35.57
C ALA A 424 -38.08 -7.23 -36.79
N CYS A 425 -39.03 -7.33 -37.71
CA CYS A 425 -39.27 -6.34 -38.76
C CYS A 425 -38.99 -4.87 -38.36
N GLY A 426 -37.92 -4.30 -38.92
CA GLY A 426 -37.37 -2.97 -38.62
C GLY A 426 -36.10 -2.97 -37.78
N ASP A 427 -35.54 -4.13 -37.45
CA ASP A 427 -34.30 -4.25 -36.67
C ASP A 427 -33.02 -4.18 -37.53
N GLN A 428 -33.17 -3.99 -38.84
CA GLN A 428 -32.13 -3.94 -39.87
C GLN A 428 -31.47 -5.29 -40.17
N LEU A 429 -32.06 -6.41 -39.70
CA LEU A 429 -31.66 -7.78 -40.01
C LEU A 429 -32.76 -8.45 -40.83
N VAL A 430 -32.39 -9.09 -41.95
CA VAL A 430 -33.39 -9.74 -42.82
C VAL A 430 -33.52 -11.21 -42.45
N ASN A 431 -34.55 -11.57 -41.68
CA ASN A 431 -34.76 -12.93 -41.22
C ASN A 431 -35.73 -13.72 -42.12
N LEU A 432 -35.18 -14.32 -43.20
CA LEU A 432 -35.97 -15.15 -44.14
C LEU A 432 -36.70 -16.31 -43.43
N ALA A 433 -36.12 -16.83 -42.35
CA ALA A 433 -36.71 -17.91 -41.56
C ALA A 433 -37.92 -17.45 -40.73
N ALA A 434 -37.93 -16.18 -40.30
CA ALA A 434 -39.06 -15.54 -39.61
C ALA A 434 -40.14 -15.04 -40.57
N GLY A 435 -39.84 -14.96 -41.87
CA GLY A 435 -40.77 -14.58 -42.94
C GLY A 435 -40.53 -13.20 -43.53
N GLU A 436 -39.45 -12.54 -43.12
CA GLU A 436 -39.03 -11.23 -43.65
C GLU A 436 -38.38 -11.39 -45.02
N SER A 437 -38.79 -10.55 -45.96
CA SER A 437 -38.19 -10.49 -47.30
C SER A 437 -37.17 -9.36 -47.43
N CYS A 438 -37.27 -8.37 -46.54
CA CYS A 438 -36.47 -7.17 -46.44
C CYS A 438 -36.58 -6.64 -45.01
N ASP A 439 -35.69 -5.73 -44.61
CA ASP A 439 -35.75 -5.07 -43.31
C ASP A 439 -35.08 -3.70 -43.40
N VAL A 440 -35.88 -2.63 -43.40
CA VAL A 440 -35.39 -1.26 -43.55
C VAL A 440 -36.06 -0.35 -42.53
N ASP A 441 -35.28 0.19 -41.60
CA ASP A 441 -35.68 1.22 -40.64
C ASP A 441 -34.89 2.52 -40.91
N ILE A 442 -35.54 3.50 -41.55
CA ILE A 442 -34.92 4.77 -41.94
C ILE A 442 -34.91 5.75 -40.77
N ASP A 443 -35.94 5.74 -39.93
CA ASP A 443 -36.09 6.73 -38.86
C ASP A 443 -35.55 6.28 -37.49
N GLY A 444 -35.16 5.01 -37.38
CA GLY A 444 -34.50 4.41 -36.23
C GLY A 444 -35.46 4.08 -35.08
N ASP A 445 -36.76 3.93 -35.36
CA ASP A 445 -37.77 3.66 -34.33
C ASP A 445 -37.97 2.17 -34.02
N GLY A 446 -37.29 1.29 -34.76
CA GLY A 446 -37.35 -0.16 -34.60
C GLY A 446 -38.59 -0.80 -35.22
N ALA A 447 -39.26 -0.12 -36.15
CA ALA A 447 -40.24 -0.67 -37.06
C ALA A 447 -39.78 -0.45 -38.51
N ALA A 448 -40.18 -1.34 -39.41
CA ALA A 448 -39.85 -1.14 -40.82
C ALA A 448 -40.62 0.03 -41.43
N ASP A 449 -39.94 0.72 -42.33
CA ASP A 449 -40.48 1.83 -43.12
C ASP A 449 -40.85 1.38 -44.53
N ASP A 450 -41.89 2.00 -45.09
CA ASP A 450 -42.23 1.83 -46.51
C ASP A 450 -41.14 2.49 -47.39
N THR A 451 -40.49 1.68 -48.22
CA THR A 451 -39.43 2.07 -49.13
C THR A 451 -39.66 1.49 -50.54
N ALA A 452 -38.75 1.77 -51.47
CA ALA A 452 -38.85 1.21 -52.82
C ALA A 452 -38.56 -0.31 -52.88
N GLU A 453 -38.02 -0.89 -51.80
CA GLU A 453 -37.55 -2.26 -51.76
C GLU A 453 -38.13 -3.05 -50.56
N CYS A 454 -38.88 -2.38 -49.68
CA CYS A 454 -39.40 -2.98 -48.45
C CYS A 454 -40.64 -2.26 -47.94
N ASP A 455 -41.60 -3.01 -47.44
CA ASP A 455 -42.82 -2.50 -46.82
C ASP A 455 -42.67 -2.46 -45.29
N SER A 456 -43.52 -1.68 -44.63
CA SER A 456 -43.56 -1.57 -43.17
C SER A 456 -43.95 -2.87 -42.43
N ASP A 457 -44.41 -3.90 -43.15
CA ASP A 457 -44.62 -5.25 -42.63
C ASP A 457 -43.51 -6.24 -43.03
N CYS A 458 -42.41 -5.73 -43.58
CA CYS A 458 -41.23 -6.47 -44.05
C CYS A 458 -41.50 -7.47 -45.16
N SER A 459 -42.59 -7.27 -45.89
CA SER A 459 -42.81 -7.88 -47.18
C SER A 459 -42.20 -7.04 -48.31
N ALA A 460 -42.06 -7.66 -49.48
CA ALA A 460 -41.63 -6.92 -50.66
C ALA A 460 -42.83 -6.10 -51.19
N PRO A 461 -42.64 -4.85 -51.64
CA PRO A 461 -43.70 -4.06 -52.25
C PRO A 461 -44.31 -4.80 -53.44
N VAL A 462 -45.61 -5.14 -53.40
CA VAL A 462 -46.30 -5.84 -54.47
C VAL A 462 -47.66 -5.21 -54.76
N CYS A 463 -47.74 -4.52 -55.90
CA CYS A 463 -48.99 -4.13 -56.55
C CYS A 463 -50.11 -5.20 -56.46
N GLY A 464 -51.10 -4.94 -55.61
CA GLY A 464 -52.22 -5.84 -55.30
C GLY A 464 -52.13 -6.57 -53.95
N ASP A 465 -51.31 -6.09 -53.01
CA ASP A 465 -51.20 -6.61 -51.65
C ASP A 465 -52.04 -5.83 -50.62
N ASP A 466 -52.89 -4.90 -51.10
CA ASP A 466 -53.73 -3.99 -50.31
C ASP A 466 -52.93 -2.92 -49.52
N HIS A 467 -51.65 -2.70 -49.83
CA HIS A 467 -50.79 -1.68 -49.23
C HIS A 467 -50.13 -0.79 -50.28
N ALA A 468 -50.43 0.52 -50.25
CA ALA A 468 -49.98 1.43 -51.30
C ALA A 468 -48.54 1.94 -51.08
N ASN A 469 -47.57 1.33 -51.76
CA ASN A 469 -46.17 1.71 -51.64
C ASN A 469 -45.77 2.84 -52.59
N THR A 470 -46.08 4.06 -52.17
CA THR A 470 -45.74 5.27 -52.96
C THR A 470 -44.24 5.42 -53.23
N ALA A 471 -43.38 4.88 -52.36
CA ALA A 471 -41.94 4.87 -52.52
C ALA A 471 -41.48 3.89 -53.62
N ALA A 472 -42.17 2.77 -53.81
CA ALA A 472 -41.96 1.81 -54.89
C ALA A 472 -42.60 2.24 -56.23
N GLY A 473 -43.42 3.29 -56.20
CA GLY A 473 -44.06 3.87 -57.38
C GLY A 473 -45.54 3.51 -57.54
N GLU A 474 -46.14 2.84 -56.55
CA GLU A 474 -47.56 2.51 -56.52
C GLU A 474 -48.37 3.74 -56.09
N ALA A 475 -49.25 4.22 -56.96
CA ALA A 475 -50.14 5.34 -56.65
C ALA A 475 -51.39 4.88 -55.87
N CYS A 476 -51.69 3.59 -55.96
CA CYS A 476 -52.82 2.87 -55.38
C CYS A 476 -52.48 1.38 -55.33
N ASP A 477 -53.22 0.61 -54.55
CA ASP A 477 -53.01 -0.84 -54.40
C ASP A 477 -54.34 -1.52 -54.05
N ASP A 478 -55.20 -1.72 -55.04
CA ASP A 478 -56.53 -2.30 -54.81
C ASP A 478 -56.56 -3.76 -55.32
N ASP A 479 -56.68 -4.76 -54.42
CA ASP A 479 -57.03 -6.15 -54.75
C ASP A 479 -58.46 -6.48 -54.28
N VAL A 480 -59.45 -6.07 -55.08
CA VAL A 480 -60.86 -6.26 -54.73
C VAL A 480 -61.29 -7.73 -54.72
N ASN A 481 -60.50 -8.65 -55.28
CA ASN A 481 -60.86 -10.06 -55.43
C ASN A 481 -60.03 -11.02 -54.55
N GLY A 482 -58.93 -10.54 -53.98
CA GLY A 482 -58.05 -11.27 -53.06
C GLY A 482 -57.16 -12.30 -53.75
N ASP A 483 -56.80 -12.11 -55.03
CA ASP A 483 -55.93 -13.03 -55.78
C ASP A 483 -54.44 -12.65 -55.78
N GLY A 484 -54.09 -11.55 -55.10
CA GLY A 484 -52.73 -11.03 -54.96
C GLY A 484 -52.21 -10.32 -56.21
N ASN A 485 -53.11 -9.80 -57.06
CA ASN A 485 -52.77 -8.89 -58.15
C ASN A 485 -53.72 -7.70 -58.12
N ALA A 486 -53.22 -6.52 -58.47
CA ALA A 486 -54.07 -5.35 -58.53
C ALA A 486 -55.18 -5.47 -59.58
N ASP A 487 -56.33 -4.91 -59.24
CA ASP A 487 -57.52 -4.88 -60.08
C ASP A 487 -57.81 -3.47 -60.59
N ASN A 488 -58.44 -3.36 -61.76
CA ASN A 488 -58.99 -2.08 -62.21
C ASN A 488 -60.18 -1.69 -61.32
N THR A 489 -60.00 -0.65 -60.51
CA THR A 489 -61.06 -0.01 -59.72
C THR A 489 -61.31 1.42 -60.20
N ALA A 490 -62.24 2.12 -59.57
CA ALA A 490 -62.48 3.54 -59.87
C ALA A 490 -61.31 4.45 -59.45
N THR A 491 -60.34 3.92 -58.69
CA THR A 491 -59.22 4.67 -58.11
C THR A 491 -57.86 4.08 -58.47
N CYS A 492 -57.84 2.90 -59.08
CA CYS A 492 -56.61 2.17 -59.37
C CYS A 492 -56.69 1.43 -60.71
N ASP A 493 -55.58 1.42 -61.44
CA ASP A 493 -55.36 0.51 -62.55
C ASP A 493 -54.65 -0.75 -62.08
N ARG A 494 -54.73 -1.80 -62.89
CA ARG A 494 -54.10 -3.10 -62.64
C ARG A 494 -52.56 -3.04 -62.57
N ASP A 495 -51.91 -1.99 -63.03
CA ASP A 495 -50.47 -1.77 -62.84
C ASP A 495 -50.18 -0.74 -61.74
N CYS A 496 -51.17 -0.49 -60.87
CA CYS A 496 -51.07 0.36 -59.69
C CYS A 496 -50.78 1.83 -59.98
N THR A 497 -51.10 2.28 -61.19
CA THR A 497 -51.21 3.71 -61.51
C THR A 497 -52.61 4.23 -61.24
N ALA A 498 -52.71 5.55 -61.11
CA ALA A 498 -53.99 6.21 -61.00
C ALA A 498 -54.67 6.26 -62.39
N PRO A 499 -55.96 5.88 -62.51
CA PRO A 499 -56.68 5.87 -63.78
C PRO A 499 -56.67 7.24 -64.46
N ALA A 500 -56.20 7.32 -65.70
CA ALA A 500 -56.13 8.57 -66.45
C ALA A 500 -56.33 8.40 -67.96
N CYS A 501 -57.42 8.98 -68.49
CA CYS A 501 -57.65 9.13 -69.92
C CYS A 501 -56.41 9.59 -70.72
N GLY A 502 -55.86 8.70 -71.55
CA GLY A 502 -54.64 8.89 -72.34
C GLY A 502 -53.39 8.21 -71.77
N ASP A 503 -53.51 7.38 -70.74
CA ASP A 503 -52.40 6.61 -70.17
C ASP A 503 -52.16 5.25 -70.88
N ASN A 504 -52.96 4.94 -71.89
CA ASN A 504 -53.01 3.67 -72.63
C ASN A 504 -53.52 2.46 -71.83
N LEU A 505 -54.19 2.69 -70.70
CA LEU A 505 -54.86 1.68 -69.90
C LEU A 505 -56.36 1.93 -69.92
N THR A 506 -57.13 0.97 -70.42
CA THR A 506 -58.59 1.15 -70.45
C THR A 506 -59.19 0.81 -69.09
N ASN A 507 -59.59 1.82 -68.31
CA ASN A 507 -60.29 1.64 -67.05
C ASN A 507 -61.79 1.98 -67.12
N THR A 508 -62.58 0.96 -67.45
CA THR A 508 -64.05 1.11 -67.49
C THR A 508 -64.68 1.40 -66.12
N ALA A 509 -64.01 1.07 -65.01
CA ALA A 509 -64.50 1.36 -63.67
C ALA A 509 -64.33 2.86 -63.32
N ALA A 510 -63.30 3.50 -63.86
CA ALA A 510 -63.09 4.95 -63.80
C ALA A 510 -63.88 5.75 -64.87
N GLY A 511 -64.38 5.07 -65.91
CA GLY A 511 -65.27 5.66 -66.93
C GLY A 511 -64.65 5.77 -68.33
N GLU A 512 -63.43 5.27 -68.52
CA GLU A 512 -62.71 5.22 -69.79
C GLU A 512 -63.18 4.01 -70.61
N ASN A 513 -63.89 4.27 -71.70
CA ASN A 513 -64.44 3.20 -72.55
C ASN A 513 -63.48 2.78 -73.68
N CYS A 514 -62.49 3.61 -73.92
CA CYS A 514 -61.30 3.42 -74.72
C CYS A 514 -60.21 4.31 -74.12
N ASP A 515 -58.95 3.99 -74.38
CA ASP A 515 -57.82 4.81 -73.94
C ASP A 515 -56.71 4.69 -74.98
N VAL A 516 -56.46 5.77 -75.71
CA VAL A 516 -55.47 5.81 -76.78
C VAL A 516 -54.73 7.14 -76.75
N ASP A 517 -53.41 7.07 -76.56
CA ASP A 517 -52.48 8.20 -76.70
C ASP A 517 -51.43 7.81 -77.75
N VAL A 518 -51.54 8.41 -78.94
CA VAL A 518 -50.70 8.03 -80.09
C VAL A 518 -49.37 8.78 -80.06
N ASP A 519 -49.35 10.00 -79.53
CA ASP A 519 -48.15 10.85 -79.53
C ASP A 519 -47.35 10.80 -78.20
N GLY A 520 -47.90 10.14 -77.19
CA GLY A 520 -47.26 9.86 -75.91
C GLY A 520 -47.20 11.08 -74.99
N ASP A 521 -48.07 12.07 -75.18
CA ASP A 521 -48.09 13.30 -74.36
C ASP A 521 -48.87 13.16 -73.04
N GLY A 522 -49.49 12.00 -72.81
CA GLY A 522 -50.28 11.68 -71.62
C GLY A 522 -51.70 12.24 -71.68
N THR A 523 -52.20 12.59 -72.86
CA THR A 523 -53.60 12.95 -73.12
C THR A 523 -54.17 12.08 -74.23
N ALA A 524 -55.48 11.82 -74.19
CA ALA A 524 -56.11 10.99 -75.19
C ALA A 524 -56.25 11.71 -76.54
N ASP A 525 -56.05 10.95 -77.61
CA ASP A 525 -56.09 11.41 -78.99
C ASP A 525 -57.38 10.99 -79.71
N ASP A 526 -57.85 11.84 -80.63
CA ASP A 526 -58.86 11.45 -81.61
C ASP A 526 -58.29 10.42 -82.59
N THR A 527 -58.84 9.21 -82.52
CA THR A 527 -58.52 8.08 -83.40
C THR A 527 -59.78 7.55 -84.07
N ALA A 528 -59.63 6.56 -84.97
CA ALA A 528 -60.76 5.93 -85.63
C ALA A 528 -61.70 5.16 -84.68
N SER A 529 -61.34 5.01 -83.40
CA SER A 529 -62.08 4.21 -82.42
C SER A 529 -62.22 4.84 -81.03
N CYS A 530 -61.58 5.97 -80.78
CA CYS A 530 -61.59 6.68 -79.51
C CYS A 530 -61.52 8.18 -79.76
N ASP A 531 -62.25 8.97 -78.99
CA ASP A 531 -62.18 10.42 -78.99
C ASP A 531 -61.26 10.92 -77.87
N PHE A 532 -60.86 12.19 -77.95
CA PHE A 532 -59.96 12.83 -76.98
C PHE A 532 -60.50 12.85 -75.53
N ASP A 533 -61.80 12.63 -75.33
CA ASP A 533 -62.42 12.53 -74.00
C ASP A 533 -62.60 11.08 -73.52
N CYS A 534 -61.93 10.13 -74.19
CA CYS A 534 -61.97 8.70 -73.93
C CYS A 534 -63.37 8.07 -74.07
N SER A 535 -64.23 8.73 -74.86
CA SER A 535 -65.47 8.18 -75.36
C SER A 535 -65.28 7.54 -76.74
N ARG A 536 -66.28 6.78 -77.18
CA ARG A 536 -66.21 6.08 -78.47
C ARG A 536 -66.83 6.94 -79.55
N VAL A 537 -66.11 7.08 -80.66
CA VAL A 537 -66.55 7.83 -81.86
C VAL A 537 -67.96 7.45 -82.32
N ALA A 538 -68.83 8.44 -82.47
CA ALA A 538 -70.17 8.26 -83.01
C ALA A 538 -70.78 9.51 -83.68
N CYS A 539 -71.06 9.43 -84.99
CA CYS A 539 -71.86 10.43 -85.71
C CYS A 539 -73.14 10.83 -84.95
N GLY A 540 -73.24 12.11 -84.58
CA GLY A 540 -74.27 12.70 -83.73
C GLY A 540 -73.83 13.00 -82.29
N ASP A 541 -72.60 12.68 -81.89
CA ASP A 541 -72.07 12.88 -80.53
C ASP A 541 -71.59 14.31 -80.24
N ARG A 542 -71.64 15.17 -81.27
CA ARG A 542 -71.25 16.60 -81.28
C ARG A 542 -69.74 16.83 -81.35
N HIS A 543 -68.97 15.80 -81.69
CA HIS A 543 -67.55 15.88 -81.96
C HIS A 543 -67.25 15.37 -83.37
N VAL A 544 -66.78 16.27 -84.25
CA VAL A 544 -66.46 15.88 -85.64
C VAL A 544 -65.14 15.10 -85.65
N ASN A 545 -65.21 13.77 -85.67
CA ASN A 545 -64.01 12.94 -85.75
C ASN A 545 -63.60 12.71 -87.21
N THR A 546 -62.76 13.62 -87.71
CA THR A 546 -62.23 13.54 -89.08
C THR A 546 -61.36 12.31 -89.35
N VAL A 547 -60.75 11.71 -88.32
CA VAL A 547 -59.92 10.51 -88.44
C VAL A 547 -60.78 9.27 -88.68
N ALA A 548 -61.98 9.22 -88.09
CA ALA A 548 -62.97 8.19 -88.33
C ALA A 548 -63.78 8.39 -89.64
N GLY A 549 -63.59 9.53 -90.32
CA GLY A 549 -64.20 9.82 -91.62
C GLY A 549 -65.42 10.75 -91.58
N GLU A 550 -65.73 11.32 -90.42
CA GLU A 550 -66.82 12.29 -90.27
C GLU A 550 -66.40 13.66 -90.81
N GLN A 551 -67.24 14.25 -91.65
CA GLN A 551 -66.97 15.57 -92.26
C GLN A 551 -67.79 16.69 -91.61
N CYS A 552 -68.91 16.32 -91.01
CA CYS A 552 -69.77 17.17 -90.21
C CYS A 552 -70.38 16.30 -89.11
N ASP A 553 -70.90 16.93 -88.06
CA ASP A 553 -71.56 16.21 -86.99
C ASP A 553 -72.69 17.07 -86.44
N VAL A 554 -73.90 16.78 -86.90
CA VAL A 554 -75.09 17.55 -86.56
C VAL A 554 -76.18 16.61 -86.09
N ASP A 555 -76.47 16.67 -84.79
CA ASP A 555 -77.62 16.03 -84.16
C ASP A 555 -78.53 17.12 -83.57
N ILE A 556 -79.58 17.50 -84.31
CA ILE A 556 -80.53 18.53 -83.89
C ILE A 556 -81.49 17.96 -82.85
N ASN A 557 -81.82 16.68 -82.96
CA ASN A 557 -82.89 16.05 -82.20
C ASN A 557 -82.42 15.42 -80.87
N GLY A 558 -81.11 15.22 -80.72
CA GLY A 558 -80.43 14.74 -79.53
C GLY A 558 -80.47 13.22 -79.33
N ASP A 559 -80.66 12.43 -80.40
CA ASP A 559 -80.74 10.97 -80.33
C ASP A 559 -79.41 10.25 -80.54
N GLY A 560 -78.31 11.00 -80.73
CA GLY A 560 -76.96 10.47 -80.93
C GLY A 560 -76.77 9.85 -82.32
N ARG A 561 -77.45 10.41 -83.33
CA ARG A 561 -77.29 10.07 -84.75
C ARG A 561 -77.27 11.35 -85.59
N GLY A 562 -76.58 11.31 -86.73
CA GLY A 562 -76.56 12.42 -87.69
C GLY A 562 -77.93 12.73 -88.29
N ASP A 563 -78.23 14.02 -88.45
CA ASP A 563 -79.45 14.55 -89.06
C ASP A 563 -79.15 15.27 -90.40
N ASN A 564 -80.02 15.11 -91.41
CA ASN A 564 -79.94 15.90 -92.66
C ASN A 564 -80.23 17.38 -92.37
N THR A 565 -79.25 18.23 -92.67
CA THR A 565 -79.32 19.69 -92.60
C THR A 565 -78.82 20.32 -93.90
N ALA A 566 -78.92 21.64 -94.02
CA ALA A 566 -78.44 22.35 -95.21
C ALA A 566 -76.92 22.25 -95.45
N SER A 567 -76.15 21.67 -94.51
CA SER A 567 -74.70 21.55 -94.60
C SER A 567 -74.15 20.18 -94.18
N CYS A 568 -75.02 19.22 -93.87
CA CYS A 568 -74.62 17.89 -93.40
C CYS A 568 -75.71 16.88 -93.76
N ASP A 569 -75.33 15.70 -94.23
CA ASP A 569 -76.24 14.57 -94.40
C ASP A 569 -76.28 13.73 -93.14
N GLY A 570 -77.32 12.89 -93.03
CA GLY A 570 -77.60 12.09 -91.84
C GLY A 570 -76.59 10.96 -91.60
N ASP A 571 -75.65 10.76 -92.52
CA ASP A 571 -74.49 9.89 -92.34
C ASP A 571 -73.20 10.69 -92.03
N CYS A 572 -73.34 11.97 -91.67
CA CYS A 572 -72.25 12.86 -91.27
C CYS A 572 -71.26 13.20 -92.41
N THR A 573 -71.75 13.17 -93.66
CA THR A 573 -71.04 13.67 -94.86
C THR A 573 -71.59 15.03 -95.32
N LEU A 574 -70.87 15.74 -96.20
CA LEU A 574 -71.27 17.06 -96.69
C LEU A 574 -72.21 16.95 -97.89
N VAL A 575 -73.29 17.74 -97.87
CA VAL A 575 -74.34 17.75 -98.90
C VAL A 575 -73.84 18.14 -100.29
N ALA A 576 -74.13 17.31 -101.31
CA ALA A 576 -73.86 17.61 -102.72
C ALA A 576 -74.82 16.90 -103.71
N CYS A 577 -75.40 17.65 -104.64
CA CYS A 577 -76.19 17.08 -105.75
C CYS A 577 -75.39 16.06 -106.59
N GLY A 578 -75.89 14.83 -106.65
CA GLY A 578 -75.26 13.65 -107.26
C GLY A 578 -74.59 12.71 -106.25
N ASP A 579 -74.66 12.96 -104.94
CA ASP A 579 -74.00 12.17 -103.89
C ASP A 579 -74.81 10.94 -103.41
N ALA A 580 -75.93 10.65 -104.08
CA ALA A 580 -76.89 9.60 -103.77
C ALA A 580 -77.72 9.81 -102.49
N PHE A 581 -77.61 10.97 -101.83
CA PHE A 581 -78.42 11.35 -100.69
C PHE A 581 -79.33 12.53 -101.04
N VAL A 582 -80.61 12.24 -101.26
CA VAL A 582 -81.58 13.32 -101.47
C VAL A 582 -81.72 14.13 -100.17
N ASN A 583 -81.27 15.39 -100.18
CA ASN A 583 -81.40 16.29 -99.03
C ASN A 583 -82.36 17.47 -99.30
N PRO A 584 -83.66 17.32 -98.93
CA PRO A 584 -84.64 18.38 -99.11
C PRO A 584 -84.32 19.66 -98.31
N ALA A 585 -83.55 19.55 -97.23
CA ALA A 585 -83.18 20.71 -96.41
C ALA A 585 -82.16 21.62 -97.12
N ALA A 586 -81.38 21.08 -98.06
CA ALA A 586 -80.46 21.82 -98.92
C ALA A 586 -81.09 22.29 -100.25
N GLY A 587 -82.29 21.81 -100.57
CA GLY A 587 -83.05 22.24 -101.75
C GLY A 587 -83.07 21.23 -102.91
N GLU A 588 -82.45 20.07 -102.73
CA GLU A 588 -82.49 18.95 -103.67
C GLU A 588 -83.86 18.27 -103.65
N GLN A 589 -84.41 18.03 -104.83
CA GLN A 589 -85.72 17.37 -104.97
C GLN A 589 -85.59 15.94 -105.47
N CYS A 590 -84.51 15.68 -106.20
CA CYS A 590 -84.09 14.39 -106.69
C CYS A 590 -82.56 14.37 -106.69
N ASP A 591 -82.00 13.18 -106.72
CA ASP A 591 -80.56 12.96 -106.80
C ASP A 591 -80.38 11.70 -107.62
N VAL A 592 -80.05 11.87 -108.90
CA VAL A 592 -79.91 10.77 -109.84
C VAL A 592 -78.58 10.93 -110.56
N ASP A 593 -77.63 10.09 -110.18
CA ASP A 593 -76.36 9.90 -110.88
C ASP A 593 -76.43 8.54 -111.60
N VAL A 594 -76.57 8.55 -112.92
CA VAL A 594 -76.80 7.35 -113.71
C VAL A 594 -75.48 6.66 -114.04
N ASP A 595 -74.40 7.41 -114.22
CA ASP A 595 -73.10 6.87 -114.61
C ASP A 595 -72.13 6.65 -113.44
N GLY A 596 -72.49 7.15 -112.25
CA GLY A 596 -71.80 6.92 -110.99
C GLY A 596 -70.57 7.82 -110.79
N ASP A 597 -70.51 8.98 -111.45
CA ASP A 597 -69.38 9.90 -111.36
C ASP A 597 -69.46 10.92 -110.21
N GLY A 598 -70.57 10.91 -109.46
CA GLY A 598 -70.86 11.79 -108.34
C GLY A 598 -71.44 13.15 -108.73
N VAL A 599 -71.93 13.28 -109.96
CA VAL A 599 -72.64 14.46 -110.46
C VAL A 599 -74.02 14.02 -110.96
N ALA A 600 -75.04 14.85 -110.74
CA ALA A 600 -76.38 14.52 -111.22
C ALA A 600 -76.49 14.58 -112.75
N ASP A 601 -77.25 13.63 -113.29
CA ASP A 601 -77.53 13.47 -114.71
C ASP A 601 -78.99 13.83 -115.05
N ASP A 602 -79.22 14.28 -116.28
CA ASP A 602 -80.57 14.37 -116.86
C ASP A 602 -81.22 12.98 -116.95
N ALA A 603 -82.23 12.76 -116.12
CA ALA A 603 -83.05 11.56 -116.06
C ALA A 603 -84.52 11.90 -116.32
N ALA A 604 -85.33 10.87 -116.56
CA ALA A 604 -86.76 11.05 -116.85
C ALA A 604 -87.56 11.75 -115.72
N THR A 605 -86.98 11.91 -114.53
CA THR A 605 -87.59 12.52 -113.35
C THR A 605 -86.71 13.57 -112.67
N CYS A 606 -85.52 13.84 -113.20
CA CYS A 606 -84.55 14.73 -112.59
C CYS A 606 -83.74 15.43 -113.67
N ASP A 607 -83.46 16.71 -113.52
CA ASP A 607 -82.49 17.42 -114.35
C ASP A 607 -81.10 17.33 -113.71
N ASP A 608 -80.08 17.61 -114.52
CA ASP A 608 -78.67 17.62 -114.12
C ASP A 608 -78.33 18.59 -112.96
N ASP A 609 -79.23 19.51 -112.62
CA ASP A 609 -79.13 20.41 -111.47
C ASP A 609 -79.93 19.96 -110.23
N CYS A 610 -80.36 18.69 -110.20
CA CYS A 610 -81.17 18.09 -109.13
C CYS A 610 -82.56 18.74 -108.95
N THR A 611 -83.05 19.42 -109.99
CA THR A 611 -84.44 19.88 -110.07
C THR A 611 -85.27 18.96 -110.97
N ALA A 612 -86.55 19.26 -111.15
CA ALA A 612 -87.49 18.36 -111.83
C ALA A 612 -87.77 18.84 -113.26
N PRO A 613 -87.79 17.94 -114.28
CA PRO A 613 -87.86 18.31 -115.70
C PRO A 613 -89.15 19.03 -116.10
N VAL A 614 -89.04 20.25 -116.67
CA VAL A 614 -90.17 21.06 -117.14
C VAL A 614 -89.87 21.86 -118.43
N CYS A 615 -90.41 21.41 -119.58
CA CYS A 615 -90.41 22.14 -120.87
C CYS A 615 -90.47 23.68 -120.76
N GLY A 616 -89.38 24.34 -121.16
CA GLY A 616 -89.19 25.79 -121.12
C GLY A 616 -88.53 26.34 -119.84
N ASP A 617 -88.02 25.49 -118.94
CA ASP A 617 -87.26 25.87 -117.74
C ASP A 617 -85.80 26.27 -118.03
N GLY A 618 -85.33 26.01 -119.26
CA GLY A 618 -84.00 26.33 -119.72
C GLY A 618 -83.03 25.15 -119.75
N HIS A 619 -83.47 23.95 -119.36
CA HIS A 619 -82.74 22.70 -119.47
C HIS A 619 -83.42 21.82 -120.53
N LEU A 620 -82.64 21.30 -121.49
CA LEU A 620 -83.19 20.42 -122.54
C LEU A 620 -83.05 18.98 -122.07
N ASN A 621 -84.13 18.40 -121.55
CA ASN A 621 -84.09 17.04 -121.05
C ASN A 621 -84.64 16.04 -122.09
N GLU A 622 -83.74 15.55 -122.94
CA GLU A 622 -84.10 14.55 -123.96
C GLU A 622 -84.62 13.25 -123.32
N ALA A 623 -84.16 12.89 -122.12
CA ALA A 623 -84.60 11.68 -121.41
C ALA A 623 -86.04 11.81 -120.86
N ALA A 624 -86.48 13.03 -120.54
CA ALA A 624 -87.87 13.35 -120.20
C ALA A 624 -88.79 13.48 -121.44
N GLY A 625 -88.21 13.43 -122.65
CA GLY A 625 -88.94 13.38 -123.92
C GLY A 625 -89.08 14.73 -124.64
N GLU A 626 -88.23 15.70 -124.32
CA GLU A 626 -88.20 17.01 -124.96
C GLU A 626 -87.31 16.97 -126.21
N GLU A 627 -87.83 17.35 -127.38
CA GLU A 627 -87.05 17.44 -128.62
C GLU A 627 -86.47 18.84 -128.85
N CYS A 628 -86.93 19.85 -128.11
CA CYS A 628 -86.48 21.21 -128.20
C CYS A 628 -86.91 22.02 -127.00
N GLU A 629 -86.08 22.96 -126.58
CA GLU A 629 -86.47 23.99 -125.61
C GLU A 629 -86.98 25.25 -126.31
N SER A 630 -86.44 25.52 -127.51
CA SER A 630 -86.74 26.73 -128.24
C SER A 630 -86.70 26.53 -129.75
N ASN A 631 -87.19 27.54 -130.49
CA ASN A 631 -87.11 27.55 -131.95
C ASN A 631 -85.66 27.50 -132.49
N SER A 632 -84.63 27.65 -131.65
CA SER A 632 -83.23 27.46 -132.07
C SER A 632 -82.77 26.02 -132.00
N ASP A 633 -83.33 25.22 -131.10
CA ASP A 633 -82.98 23.80 -130.95
C ASP A 633 -83.69 22.96 -132.02
N CYS A 634 -84.83 23.48 -132.49
CA CYS A 634 -85.40 23.02 -133.73
C CYS A 634 -84.59 23.41 -134.93
N ASN A 635 -84.10 22.38 -135.59
CA ASN A 635 -83.38 22.58 -136.81
C ASN A 635 -84.29 23.13 -137.91
N ASP A 636 -83.72 24.21 -138.49
CA ASP A 636 -84.27 25.33 -139.24
C ASP A 636 -85.48 25.01 -140.12
N ASN A 637 -86.43 25.95 -140.12
CA ASN A 637 -87.83 25.83 -140.56
C ASN A 637 -88.76 24.99 -139.70
N ARG A 638 -88.27 24.18 -138.76
CA ARG A 638 -89.15 23.70 -137.69
C ARG A 638 -89.19 24.73 -136.58
N ARG A 639 -90.35 24.83 -135.95
CA ARG A 639 -90.55 25.60 -134.73
C ARG A 639 -90.91 24.64 -133.62
N CYS A 640 -90.38 24.92 -132.44
CA CYS A 640 -90.66 24.20 -131.23
C CYS A 640 -92.08 24.56 -130.76
N ASP A 641 -92.90 23.56 -130.53
CA ASP A 641 -94.22 23.77 -129.93
C ASP A 641 -94.17 23.73 -128.40
N ALA A 642 -95.32 23.97 -127.76
CA ALA A 642 -95.43 23.96 -126.30
C ALA A 642 -95.36 22.56 -125.68
N GLN A 643 -95.16 21.51 -126.49
CA GLN A 643 -94.86 20.16 -126.04
C GLN A 643 -93.40 19.83 -126.32
N CYS A 644 -92.58 20.84 -126.59
CA CYS A 644 -91.17 20.70 -126.86
C CYS A 644 -90.91 19.76 -128.07
N HIS A 645 -91.78 19.79 -129.10
CA HIS A 645 -91.57 19.05 -130.35
C HIS A 645 -91.24 19.97 -131.53
N CYS A 646 -90.33 19.54 -132.39
CA CYS A 646 -89.97 20.28 -133.59
C CYS A 646 -90.92 20.00 -134.75
N VAL A 647 -91.82 20.95 -134.98
CA VAL A 647 -92.92 20.87 -135.95
C VAL A 647 -92.76 21.87 -137.11
N LEU A 648 -93.34 21.54 -138.28
CA LEU A 648 -93.14 22.26 -139.56
C LEU A 648 -93.85 23.61 -139.68
#